data_AF-A0A9P1BLB6-F1
#
_entry.id   AF-A0A9P1BLB6-F1
#
_cell.length_a   1.000
_cell.length_b   1.000
_cell.length_c   1.000
_cell.angle_alpha   90.00
_cell.angle_beta   90.00
_cell.angle_gamma   90.00
#
_symmetry.space_group_name_H-M   'P 1'
#
loop_
_entity.id
_entity.type
_entity.pdbx_description
1 polymer ?
#
loop_
_entity_poly.entity_id
_entity_poly.type
_entity_poly.pdbx_seq_one_letter_code
_entity_poly.pdbx_strand_id
1 'polypeptide(L)'
;MGEAIGAKSIDLEWVQVHPTGLVKPDDADAKIKFLAAEALRGVGGIILNAEGKRFCNELGRRDYVTGEMWKSKPPFRLCLNKAASDEIIWHCKHYTGRGVMKFYSSGEDLAKDMGVALEVIEQTHEQHYQAAKKTETDPDGGSWPAYPSGKSWDEPSGMTGSGKKFYHNIIPGSAVKSEPFYVAIITPVIHYCMGGLLIDTDSACIGSNNLAIPGLYAAGEVAGGVHGNNRLGGNSLLDCVVFGRVAGKAAAKYMLGADMKDVDLREVTGGGLTGAVESSKLAGGSYEDKMNSAAVPAAAAAAPAAGGGGGGGISLADVAKHNSKADCWVVVDGQVLDVTSFLSEHPGGELAILTFAGKDATEEFNMIHPPDVIGKYAPDSVIGMIGGGGGGGAVAGGAPAAGGAPGIPMTEVAKHNSKTDCWVVVDGQVLDVTSFLSEHPGGELAILTFAGKDATEEFNMIHPPDVIGKYAPDSVIGNVGSGVAAPVAGGAAKAGGAPARKDKGGALSNHQAWGHLDGDTHPNWRTDIDDNPGVFILNIKSYFNATWFLVLAMLYEVGATIFSAKNIKISNDRLGLTRSAILLVLFIVIHAVGNLHVFKGPDDFNGYGYFYVRLYWTGFGLPANIVEEYILLSVLLHVFVGLKRTWDMKLALVNSQGINVLNLAITGLMLLTFMTIHLFQFRFGDTDQFGPYYIRPPPYLINFWGILSLNLFWTDASYVEPVGVRDIYALEFQIFKNPLWSFFYIFSVGVFMIHACLGWKKVTPVLGIPRGHIARVEILGYAIMIIMGLVYISFPLYVMATKPFSGYEDSIQIPGRVE
;
A
#
# COMPACT_ATOMS: atom_id res chain seq x y z
N MET A 1 32.38 22.36 4.23
CA MET A 1 31.78 23.70 3.96
C MET A 1 31.06 24.25 5.18
N GLY A 2 29.98 23.62 5.67
CA GLY A 2 29.21 24.13 6.83
C GLY A 2 30.05 24.49 8.07
N GLU A 3 31.02 23.66 8.44
CA GLU A 3 31.93 23.94 9.58
C GLU A 3 32.75 25.23 9.40
N ALA A 4 33.16 25.55 8.17
CA ALA A 4 33.93 26.77 7.86
C ALA A 4 33.09 28.06 7.97
N ILE A 5 31.76 27.94 8.02
CA ILE A 5 30.82 29.03 8.35
C ILE A 5 30.20 28.86 9.74
N GLY A 6 30.81 28.03 10.60
CA GLY A 6 30.51 27.93 12.03
C GLY A 6 29.48 26.87 12.44
N ALA A 7 29.01 26.02 11.52
CA ALA A 7 28.13 24.91 11.85
C ALA A 7 28.88 23.83 12.66
N LYS A 8 28.18 23.18 13.59
CA LYS A 8 28.66 21.99 14.27
C LYS A 8 28.53 20.76 13.37
N SER A 9 29.46 19.84 13.54
CA SER A 9 29.32 18.45 13.12
C SER A 9 28.99 17.55 14.32
N ILE A 10 28.46 16.37 14.04
CA ILE A 10 28.14 15.32 15.02
C ILE A 10 28.42 13.94 14.38
N ASP A 11 28.73 12.94 15.20
CA ASP A 11 28.88 11.53 14.83
C ASP A 11 29.91 11.21 13.71
N LEU A 12 30.87 12.11 13.42
CA LEU A 12 31.81 11.98 12.30
C LEU A 12 32.72 10.74 12.38
N GLU A 13 32.92 10.18 13.58
CA GLU A 13 33.66 8.94 13.78
C GLU A 13 32.90 7.68 13.31
N TRP A 14 31.58 7.79 13.07
CA TRP A 14 30.71 6.66 12.72
C TRP A 14 30.57 6.51 11.20
N VAL A 15 31.48 5.74 10.62
CA VAL A 15 31.46 5.31 9.21
C VAL A 15 31.05 3.85 9.11
N GLN A 16 29.96 3.56 8.39
CA GLN A 16 29.48 2.19 8.16
C GLN A 16 30.21 1.51 7.00
N VAL A 17 30.66 0.30 7.29
CA VAL A 17 31.14 -0.68 6.31
C VAL A 17 30.01 -1.66 5.99
N HIS A 18 29.77 -1.93 4.71
CA HIS A 18 28.80 -2.90 4.23
C HIS A 18 29.48 -4.25 3.97
N PRO A 19 28.95 -5.38 4.46
CA PRO A 19 29.63 -6.68 4.38
C PRO A 19 29.65 -7.29 2.96
N THR A 20 28.75 -6.86 2.08
CA THR A 20 28.54 -7.48 0.76
C THR A 20 28.93 -6.55 -0.39
N GLY A 21 30.21 -6.14 -0.45
CA GLY A 21 30.83 -5.61 -1.67
C GLY A 21 31.27 -6.76 -2.58
N LEU A 22 30.81 -6.77 -3.82
CA LEU A 22 31.05 -7.86 -4.77
C LEU A 22 32.46 -7.78 -5.38
N VAL A 23 33.20 -8.89 -5.28
CA VAL A 23 34.54 -9.03 -5.84
C VAL A 23 34.43 -9.61 -7.25
N LYS A 24 34.86 -8.84 -8.25
CA LYS A 24 34.97 -9.31 -9.64
C LYS A 24 36.19 -10.25 -9.74
N PRO A 25 36.08 -11.51 -10.19
CA PRO A 25 37.18 -12.47 -10.09
C PRO A 25 38.43 -12.13 -10.94
N ASP A 26 38.27 -11.39 -12.03
CA ASP A 26 39.36 -10.91 -12.89
C ASP A 26 39.92 -9.54 -12.49
N ASP A 27 39.27 -8.83 -11.56
CA ASP A 27 39.77 -7.60 -10.93
C ASP A 27 39.44 -7.61 -9.42
N ALA A 28 40.11 -8.55 -8.72
CA ALA A 28 39.88 -8.80 -7.31
C ALA A 28 40.27 -7.60 -6.42
N ASP A 29 41.19 -6.75 -6.88
CA ASP A 29 41.74 -5.61 -6.14
C ASP A 29 41.15 -4.24 -6.53
N ALA A 30 40.21 -4.18 -7.48
CA ALA A 30 39.47 -2.95 -7.84
C ALA A 30 39.03 -2.14 -6.60
N LYS A 31 39.42 -0.87 -6.53
CA LYS A 31 39.11 0.01 -5.39
C LYS A 31 37.61 0.32 -5.25
N ILE A 32 36.86 0.22 -6.34
CA ILE A 32 35.41 0.35 -6.39
C ILE A 32 34.83 -1.04 -6.61
N LYS A 33 33.88 -1.46 -5.76
CA LYS A 33 33.14 -2.72 -5.89
C LYS A 33 31.68 -2.43 -6.16
N PHE A 34 31.00 -3.30 -6.92
CA PHE A 34 29.54 -3.28 -6.98
C PHE A 34 28.97 -3.72 -5.63
N LEU A 35 27.95 -3.03 -5.11
CA LEU A 35 27.31 -3.43 -3.86
C LEU A 35 26.28 -4.54 -4.13
N ALA A 36 26.37 -5.66 -3.41
CA ALA A 36 25.30 -6.65 -3.41
C ALA A 36 24.14 -6.16 -2.54
N ALA A 37 22.93 -6.16 -3.09
CA ALA A 37 21.72 -5.83 -2.34
C ALA A 37 21.57 -6.69 -1.08
N GLU A 38 21.33 -6.06 0.07
CA GLU A 38 21.12 -6.72 1.36
C GLU A 38 19.92 -7.71 1.32
N ALA A 39 18.96 -7.45 0.43
CA ALA A 39 17.86 -8.35 0.10
C ALA A 39 18.31 -9.76 -0.34
N LEU A 40 19.50 -9.94 -0.94
CA LEU A 40 20.04 -11.27 -1.27
C LEU A 40 20.21 -12.17 -0.03
N ARG A 41 20.60 -11.57 1.12
CA ARG A 41 20.67 -12.26 2.42
C ARG A 41 19.27 -12.43 3.01
N GLY A 42 18.43 -11.42 2.86
CA GLY A 42 17.02 -11.43 3.24
C GLY A 42 16.25 -12.63 2.67
N VAL A 43 16.35 -12.87 1.36
CA VAL A 43 15.60 -13.94 0.65
C VAL A 43 16.14 -15.36 0.89
N GLY A 44 17.07 -15.55 1.83
CA GLY A 44 17.62 -16.86 2.23
C GLY A 44 19.09 -17.09 1.90
N GLY A 45 19.78 -16.13 1.24
CA GLY A 45 21.19 -16.25 0.93
C GLY A 45 22.07 -16.32 2.19
N ILE A 46 22.88 -17.39 2.28
CA ILE A 46 23.82 -17.61 3.40
C ILE A 46 25.22 -17.10 3.03
N ILE A 47 26.05 -16.79 4.05
CA ILE A 47 27.46 -16.44 3.83
C ILE A 47 28.35 -17.59 4.30
N LEU A 48 29.15 -18.13 3.38
CA LEU A 48 30.17 -19.14 3.65
C LEU A 48 31.56 -18.50 3.69
N ASN A 49 32.44 -19.02 4.55
CA ASN A 49 33.86 -18.70 4.56
C ASN A 49 34.66 -19.61 3.61
N ALA A 50 36.00 -19.49 3.64
CA ALA A 50 36.90 -20.35 2.86
C ALA A 50 36.76 -21.86 3.15
N GLU A 51 36.43 -22.25 4.39
CA GLU A 51 36.13 -23.64 4.78
C GLU A 51 34.73 -24.12 4.36
N GLY A 52 33.91 -23.29 3.72
CA GLY A 52 32.53 -23.66 3.35
C GLY A 52 31.54 -23.63 4.51
N LYS A 53 31.86 -22.93 5.61
CA LYS A 53 31.03 -22.85 6.82
C LYS A 53 30.40 -21.47 7.00
N ARG A 54 29.19 -21.44 7.58
CA ARG A 54 28.58 -20.21 8.13
C ARG A 54 29.40 -19.71 9.32
N PHE A 55 29.46 -18.40 9.50
CA PHE A 55 30.24 -17.73 10.56
C PHE A 55 29.59 -16.45 11.11
N CYS A 56 28.34 -16.15 10.72
CA CYS A 56 27.57 -15.02 11.21
C CYS A 56 26.06 -15.28 11.01
N ASN A 57 25.22 -14.62 11.81
CA ASN A 57 23.82 -14.39 11.44
C ASN A 57 23.77 -13.40 10.26
N GLU A 58 23.37 -13.87 9.08
CA GLU A 58 23.40 -13.08 7.84
C GLU A 58 22.40 -11.91 7.81
N LEU A 59 21.45 -11.89 8.74
CA LEU A 59 20.46 -10.83 8.95
C LEU A 59 20.81 -9.93 10.16
N GLY A 60 22.00 -10.11 10.75
CA GLY A 60 22.54 -9.20 11.75
C GLY A 60 22.92 -7.83 11.17
N ARG A 61 23.19 -6.85 12.05
CA ARG A 61 23.64 -5.52 11.63
C ARG A 61 24.94 -5.56 10.83
N ARG A 62 25.16 -4.55 9.98
CA ARG A 62 26.30 -4.46 9.05
C ARG A 62 27.65 -4.35 9.75
N ASP A 63 27.72 -3.67 10.90
CA ASP A 63 28.90 -3.62 11.77
C ASP A 63 29.24 -5.01 12.34
N TYR A 64 28.22 -5.74 12.80
CA TYR A 64 28.37 -7.12 13.27
C TYR A 64 28.82 -8.08 12.16
N VAL A 65 28.12 -8.14 11.02
CA VAL A 65 28.46 -9.07 9.93
C VAL A 65 29.88 -8.78 9.40
N THR A 66 30.24 -7.51 9.24
CA THR A 66 31.61 -7.09 8.89
C THR A 66 32.63 -7.50 9.96
N GLY A 67 32.32 -7.29 11.23
CA GLY A 67 33.17 -7.67 12.36
C GLY A 67 33.41 -9.18 12.46
N GLU A 68 32.46 -10.02 12.01
CA GLU A 68 32.66 -11.47 11.91
C GLU A 68 33.42 -11.88 10.64
N MET A 69 33.27 -11.15 9.52
CA MET A 69 34.13 -11.33 8.35
C MET A 69 35.61 -11.08 8.68
N TRP A 70 35.94 -10.09 9.52
CA TRP A 70 37.33 -9.82 9.94
C TRP A 70 37.93 -10.88 10.87
N LYS A 71 37.12 -11.77 11.46
CA LYS A 71 37.58 -12.89 12.32
C LYS A 71 37.56 -14.22 11.58
N SER A 72 36.73 -14.32 10.55
CA SER A 72 36.60 -15.47 9.67
C SER A 72 37.62 -15.40 8.53
N LYS A 73 37.72 -16.47 7.74
CA LYS A 73 38.76 -16.63 6.72
C LYS A 73 38.22 -16.37 5.30
N PRO A 74 38.78 -15.38 4.56
CA PRO A 74 38.42 -15.14 3.16
C PRO A 74 39.01 -16.23 2.23
N PRO A 75 38.47 -16.41 1.01
CA PRO A 75 37.38 -15.64 0.40
C PRO A 75 36.00 -16.00 0.95
N PHE A 76 35.19 -14.98 1.22
CA PHE A 76 33.80 -15.12 1.63
C PHE A 76 32.89 -15.25 0.40
N ARG A 77 31.85 -16.07 0.50
CA ARG A 77 30.90 -16.34 -0.58
C ARG A 77 29.47 -16.16 -0.11
N LEU A 78 28.71 -15.31 -0.79
CA LEU A 78 27.26 -15.19 -0.61
C LEU A 78 26.58 -16.19 -1.55
N CYS A 79 25.94 -17.20 -0.99
CA CYS A 79 25.36 -18.33 -1.72
C CYS A 79 23.82 -18.31 -1.65
N LEU A 80 23.15 -18.25 -2.79
CA LEU A 80 21.71 -18.39 -2.94
C LEU A 80 21.40 -19.72 -3.62
N ASN A 81 20.59 -20.56 -2.97
CA ASN A 81 20.01 -21.77 -3.57
C ASN A 81 18.93 -21.42 -4.60
N LYS A 82 18.26 -22.41 -5.21
CA LYS A 82 17.23 -22.17 -6.23
C LYS A 82 16.07 -21.34 -5.72
N ALA A 83 15.48 -21.68 -4.57
CA ALA A 83 14.32 -20.97 -4.03
C ALA A 83 14.67 -19.50 -3.69
N ALA A 84 15.82 -19.28 -3.05
CA ALA A 84 16.32 -17.95 -2.73
C ALA A 84 16.64 -17.11 -3.98
N SER A 85 17.17 -17.74 -5.05
CA SER A 85 17.50 -17.05 -6.30
C SER A 85 16.30 -16.85 -7.22
N ASP A 86 15.29 -17.72 -7.23
CA ASP A 86 14.04 -17.58 -8.00
C ASP A 86 13.28 -16.30 -7.62
N GLU A 87 13.14 -16.00 -6.32
CA GLU A 87 12.43 -14.80 -5.85
C GLU A 87 13.06 -13.49 -6.33
N ILE A 88 14.40 -13.46 -6.41
CA ILE A 88 15.21 -12.27 -6.65
C ILE A 88 15.96 -12.30 -8.00
N ILE A 89 15.55 -13.20 -8.90
CA ILE A 89 16.31 -13.68 -10.08
C ILE A 89 16.87 -12.57 -11.00
N TRP A 90 16.21 -11.41 -11.08
CA TRP A 90 16.73 -10.24 -11.79
C TRP A 90 18.13 -9.82 -11.28
N HIS A 91 18.31 -9.76 -9.96
CA HIS A 91 19.60 -9.42 -9.36
C HIS A 91 20.65 -10.49 -9.69
N CYS A 92 20.28 -11.77 -9.61
CA CYS A 92 21.18 -12.89 -9.94
C CYS A 92 21.64 -12.85 -11.41
N LYS A 93 20.71 -12.65 -12.36
CA LYS A 93 21.03 -12.40 -13.78
C LYS A 93 21.92 -11.15 -13.94
N HIS A 94 21.56 -10.03 -13.32
CA HIS A 94 22.28 -8.76 -13.45
C HIS A 94 23.73 -8.83 -12.93
N TYR A 95 23.95 -9.41 -11.75
CA TYR A 95 25.29 -9.60 -11.19
C TYR A 95 26.11 -10.65 -11.97
N THR A 96 25.45 -11.64 -12.59
CA THR A 96 26.11 -12.61 -13.47
C THR A 96 26.52 -11.98 -14.80
N GLY A 97 25.66 -11.17 -15.43
CA GLY A 97 26.00 -10.40 -16.63
C GLY A 97 27.13 -9.38 -16.42
N ARG A 98 27.30 -8.86 -15.20
CA ARG A 98 28.46 -8.03 -14.81
C ARG A 98 29.71 -8.83 -14.43
N GLY A 99 29.67 -10.17 -14.45
CA GLY A 99 30.81 -11.02 -14.08
C GLY A 99 31.18 -11.01 -12.60
N VAL A 100 30.28 -10.55 -11.71
CA VAL A 100 30.51 -10.45 -10.25
C VAL A 100 29.74 -11.51 -9.45
N MET A 101 28.96 -12.36 -10.12
CA MET A 101 28.27 -13.52 -9.57
C MET A 101 28.36 -14.68 -10.58
N LYS A 102 28.47 -15.91 -10.09
CA LYS A 102 28.59 -17.12 -10.91
C LYS A 102 27.46 -18.09 -10.58
N PHE A 103 26.88 -18.69 -11.61
CA PHE A 103 25.93 -19.80 -11.49
C PHE A 103 26.66 -21.15 -11.42
N TYR A 104 26.12 -22.06 -10.62
CA TYR A 104 26.58 -23.43 -10.44
C TYR A 104 25.39 -24.36 -10.64
N SER A 105 25.56 -25.38 -11.49
CA SER A 105 24.54 -26.40 -11.77
C SER A 105 24.20 -27.28 -10.57
N SER A 106 25.11 -27.38 -9.60
CA SER A 106 24.96 -28.24 -8.42
C SER A 106 25.82 -27.75 -7.24
N GLY A 107 25.49 -28.16 -6.01
CA GLY A 107 26.35 -27.95 -4.84
C GLY A 107 27.65 -28.75 -4.92
N GLU A 108 27.69 -29.83 -5.69
CA GLU A 108 28.92 -30.60 -5.98
C GLU A 108 29.90 -29.77 -6.85
N ASP A 109 29.40 -29.06 -7.87
CA ASP A 109 30.20 -28.11 -8.66
C ASP A 109 30.70 -26.95 -7.79
N LEU A 110 29.86 -26.46 -6.87
CA LEU A 110 30.24 -25.39 -5.94
C LEU A 110 31.32 -25.84 -4.95
N ALA A 111 31.16 -27.00 -4.29
CA ALA A 111 32.15 -27.53 -3.37
C ALA A 111 33.53 -27.72 -4.03
N LYS A 112 33.52 -28.24 -5.26
CA LYS A 112 34.71 -28.44 -6.10
C LYS A 112 35.42 -27.12 -6.47
N ASP A 113 34.67 -26.08 -6.84
CA ASP A 113 35.21 -24.73 -7.11
C ASP A 113 35.70 -24.02 -5.84
N MET A 114 35.04 -24.27 -4.71
CA MET A 114 35.46 -23.80 -3.39
C MET A 114 36.72 -24.49 -2.87
N GLY A 115 37.04 -25.69 -3.36
CA GLY A 115 38.15 -26.51 -2.85
C GLY A 115 37.83 -27.19 -1.52
N VAL A 116 36.56 -27.43 -1.20
CA VAL A 116 36.08 -28.05 0.05
C VAL A 116 35.39 -29.37 -0.21
N ALA A 117 35.33 -30.24 0.79
CA ALA A 117 34.54 -31.47 0.73
C ALA A 117 33.04 -31.12 0.76
N LEU A 118 32.24 -31.77 -0.11
CA LEU A 118 30.81 -31.50 -0.28
C LEU A 118 30.05 -31.64 1.05
N GLU A 119 30.42 -32.64 1.83
CA GLU A 119 29.88 -32.97 3.14
C GLU A 119 29.95 -31.80 4.14
N VAL A 120 30.88 -30.85 3.96
CA VAL A 120 30.98 -29.64 4.80
C VAL A 120 29.90 -28.63 4.46
N ILE A 121 29.54 -28.49 3.18
CA ILE A 121 28.44 -27.62 2.74
C ILE A 121 27.10 -28.28 3.11
N GLU A 122 26.96 -29.60 2.89
CA GLU A 122 25.80 -30.39 3.33
C GLU A 122 25.55 -30.24 4.84
N GLN A 123 26.58 -30.43 5.68
CA GLN A 123 26.48 -30.24 7.14
C GLN A 123 26.12 -28.80 7.53
N THR A 124 26.68 -27.81 6.84
CA THR A 124 26.41 -26.39 7.10
C THR A 124 24.95 -26.02 6.79
N HIS A 125 24.40 -26.56 5.69
CA HIS A 125 22.98 -26.43 5.37
C HIS A 125 22.08 -27.21 6.34
N GLU A 126 22.45 -28.43 6.71
CA GLU A 126 21.65 -29.23 7.65
C GLU A 126 21.57 -28.59 9.04
N GLN A 127 22.66 -28.01 9.55
CA GLN A 127 22.65 -27.25 10.81
C GLN A 127 21.69 -26.05 10.74
N HIS A 128 21.75 -25.27 9.66
CA HIS A 128 20.86 -24.12 9.43
C HIS A 128 19.39 -24.56 9.27
N TYR A 129 19.12 -25.67 8.58
CA TYR A 129 17.80 -26.26 8.40
C TYR A 129 17.20 -26.78 9.72
N GLN A 130 17.99 -27.48 10.54
CA GLN A 130 17.55 -27.97 11.84
C GLN A 130 17.32 -26.83 12.84
N ALA A 131 18.14 -25.78 12.81
CA ALA A 131 17.90 -24.56 13.60
C ALA A 131 16.60 -23.86 13.20
N ALA A 132 16.32 -23.76 11.89
CA ALA A 132 15.06 -23.24 11.37
C ALA A 132 13.84 -24.07 11.81
N LYS A 133 13.89 -25.40 11.66
CA LYS A 133 12.78 -26.31 12.02
C LYS A 133 12.47 -26.31 13.53
N LYS A 134 13.49 -26.16 14.38
CA LYS A 134 13.29 -25.90 15.81
C LYS A 134 12.65 -24.53 16.05
N THR A 135 13.09 -23.48 15.36
CA THR A 135 12.52 -22.12 15.49
C THR A 135 11.07 -22.03 15.00
N GLU A 136 10.69 -22.83 13.99
CA GLU A 136 9.30 -22.97 13.50
C GLU A 136 8.39 -23.67 14.53
N THR A 137 8.94 -24.59 15.33
CA THR A 137 8.20 -25.34 16.37
C THR A 137 8.15 -24.56 17.69
N ASP A 138 9.26 -23.92 18.06
CA ASP A 138 9.46 -23.18 19.31
C ASP A 138 10.31 -21.93 19.01
N PRO A 139 9.68 -20.76 18.74
CA PRO A 139 10.40 -19.55 18.37
C PRO A 139 11.22 -18.88 19.48
N ASP A 140 11.09 -19.32 20.75
CA ASP A 140 11.61 -18.59 21.91
C ASP A 140 12.24 -19.47 23.02
N GLY A 141 12.17 -20.80 22.93
CA GLY A 141 12.87 -21.73 23.83
C GLY A 141 14.32 -22.05 23.46
N GLY A 142 14.86 -21.39 22.43
CA GLY A 142 16.23 -21.60 21.94
C GLY A 142 17.30 -21.41 23.02
N SER A 143 18.38 -22.20 22.94
CA SER A 143 19.47 -22.14 23.92
C SER A 143 20.19 -20.77 23.92
N TRP A 144 20.34 -20.18 22.73
CA TRP A 144 21.22 -19.04 22.48
C TRP A 144 20.47 -17.70 22.46
N PRO A 145 21.12 -16.56 22.77
CA PRO A 145 20.52 -15.24 22.55
C PRO A 145 20.12 -15.03 21.08
N ALA A 146 19.10 -14.20 20.84
CA ALA A 146 18.77 -13.69 19.51
C ALA A 146 18.85 -12.16 19.46
N TYR A 147 19.14 -11.64 18.26
CA TYR A 147 19.12 -10.20 17.97
C TYR A 147 17.78 -9.82 17.29
N PRO A 148 17.14 -8.69 17.66
CA PRO A 148 17.55 -7.73 18.69
C PRO A 148 17.25 -8.18 20.13
N SER A 149 16.38 -9.19 20.31
CA SER A 149 16.06 -9.77 21.62
C SER A 149 15.47 -11.18 21.49
N GLY A 150 15.35 -11.89 22.62
CA GLY A 150 14.78 -13.23 22.70
C GLY A 150 15.84 -14.32 22.57
N LYS A 151 15.43 -15.47 22.00
CA LYS A 151 16.25 -16.68 21.87
C LYS A 151 16.30 -17.22 20.44
N SER A 152 17.32 -18.03 20.17
CA SER A 152 17.56 -18.69 18.87
C SER A 152 18.08 -20.13 19.07
N TRP A 153 17.79 -20.98 18.08
CA TRP A 153 18.35 -22.32 17.92
C TRP A 153 19.58 -22.37 17.00
N ASP A 154 19.90 -21.27 16.29
CA ASP A 154 21.13 -21.10 15.52
C ASP A 154 22.28 -20.82 16.49
N GLU A 155 23.45 -21.43 16.28
CA GLU A 155 24.59 -21.20 17.17
C GLU A 155 25.16 -19.78 16.96
N PRO A 156 25.35 -18.99 18.03
CA PRO A 156 25.74 -17.61 17.93
C PRO A 156 27.20 -17.51 17.53
N SER A 157 27.42 -16.95 16.36
CA SER A 157 28.74 -16.48 15.94
C SER A 157 28.92 -15.04 16.41
N GLY A 158 30.02 -14.74 17.09
CA GLY A 158 30.56 -13.39 17.14
C GLY A 158 30.22 -12.48 18.32
N MET A 159 30.55 -11.19 18.16
CA MET A 159 30.59 -10.19 19.24
C MET A 159 29.24 -9.87 19.89
N THR A 160 28.13 -10.08 19.18
CA THR A 160 26.77 -9.91 19.73
C THR A 160 26.28 -11.15 20.47
N GLY A 161 27.00 -12.27 20.40
CA GLY A 161 26.60 -13.56 21.00
C GLY A 161 25.21 -14.03 20.56
N SER A 162 24.74 -13.63 19.37
CA SER A 162 23.33 -13.73 18.97
C SER A 162 23.12 -14.59 17.71
N GLY A 163 22.29 -15.61 17.81
CA GLY A 163 21.88 -16.47 16.70
C GLY A 163 20.77 -15.84 15.82
N LYS A 164 20.50 -16.48 14.68
CA LYS A 164 19.47 -16.11 13.71
C LYS A 164 18.08 -16.53 14.17
N LYS A 165 17.09 -15.62 14.11
CA LYS A 165 15.68 -15.93 14.43
C LYS A 165 14.76 -16.01 13.20
N PHE A 166 15.18 -15.39 12.09
CA PHE A 166 14.40 -15.35 10.84
C PHE A 166 15.07 -16.18 9.75
N TYR A 167 14.29 -17.03 9.10
CA TYR A 167 14.75 -17.97 8.08
C TYR A 167 13.80 -17.87 6.88
N HIS A 168 14.37 -17.88 5.68
CA HIS A 168 13.64 -17.88 4.42
C HIS A 168 14.38 -18.77 3.42
N ASN A 169 13.66 -19.42 2.50
CA ASN A 169 14.20 -20.32 1.47
C ASN A 169 15.33 -21.25 1.95
N ILE A 170 15.08 -21.94 3.05
CA ILE A 170 15.99 -22.96 3.61
C ILE A 170 15.83 -24.31 2.90
N ILE A 171 16.94 -25.02 2.74
CA ILE A 171 17.02 -26.39 2.22
C ILE A 171 17.72 -27.31 3.23
N PRO A 172 17.36 -28.60 3.34
CA PRO A 172 18.10 -29.58 4.13
C PRO A 172 19.46 -29.87 3.49
N GLY A 173 20.41 -30.37 4.27
CA GLY A 173 21.75 -30.70 3.78
C GLY A 173 21.73 -31.73 2.65
N SER A 174 20.82 -32.70 2.71
CA SER A 174 20.65 -33.75 1.70
C SER A 174 20.19 -33.25 0.31
N ALA A 175 19.72 -32.01 0.19
CA ALA A 175 19.40 -31.41 -1.11
C ALA A 175 20.63 -30.80 -1.81
N VAL A 176 21.62 -30.34 -1.03
CA VAL A 176 22.74 -29.51 -1.50
C VAL A 176 23.47 -30.11 -2.69
N LYS A 177 23.76 -31.42 -2.67
CA LYS A 177 24.51 -32.09 -3.76
C LYS A 177 23.94 -31.79 -5.15
N SER A 178 22.62 -31.78 -5.28
CA SER A 178 21.91 -31.55 -6.55
C SER A 178 21.34 -30.13 -6.71
N GLU A 179 21.42 -29.31 -5.67
CA GLU A 179 20.83 -27.97 -5.67
C GLU A 179 21.68 -27.01 -6.54
N PRO A 180 21.08 -26.25 -7.48
CA PRO A 180 21.80 -25.21 -8.21
C PRO A 180 21.95 -23.94 -7.36
N PHE A 181 23.09 -23.25 -7.51
CA PHE A 181 23.41 -22.07 -6.72
C PHE A 181 23.82 -20.87 -7.58
N TYR A 182 23.39 -19.67 -7.17
CA TYR A 182 24.04 -18.42 -7.55
C TYR A 182 24.97 -17.97 -6.42
N VAL A 183 26.25 -17.77 -6.73
CA VAL A 183 27.27 -17.43 -5.72
C VAL A 183 28.11 -16.25 -6.17
N ALA A 184 28.30 -15.30 -5.26
CA ALA A 184 29.22 -14.18 -5.46
C ALA A 184 30.30 -14.14 -4.37
N ILE A 185 31.53 -13.80 -4.76
CA ILE A 185 32.61 -13.55 -3.80
C ILE A 185 32.39 -12.16 -3.20
N ILE A 186 32.46 -12.04 -1.87
CA ILE A 186 32.16 -10.79 -1.15
C ILE A 186 33.33 -10.33 -0.27
N THR A 187 33.41 -9.03 -0.07
CA THR A 187 34.35 -8.36 0.85
C THR A 187 33.67 -7.14 1.51
N PRO A 188 34.07 -6.72 2.72
CA PRO A 188 33.56 -5.50 3.33
C PRO A 188 34.01 -4.24 2.58
N VAL A 189 33.12 -3.26 2.42
CA VAL A 189 33.38 -1.99 1.70
C VAL A 189 32.79 -0.79 2.44
N ILE A 190 33.47 0.35 2.42
CA ILE A 190 32.94 1.61 2.97
C ILE A 190 31.66 1.99 2.21
N HIS A 191 30.60 2.39 2.93
CA HIS A 191 29.26 2.49 2.36
C HIS A 191 28.43 3.70 2.80
N TYR A 192 28.59 4.20 4.03
CA TYR A 192 27.80 5.35 4.52
C TYR A 192 28.49 6.07 5.67
N CYS A 193 28.45 7.40 5.69
CA CYS A 193 28.83 8.22 6.83
C CYS A 193 27.57 8.58 7.64
N MET A 194 27.47 8.16 8.89
CA MET A 194 26.31 8.52 9.73
C MET A 194 26.46 9.92 10.37
N GLY A 195 27.70 10.37 10.52
CA GLY A 195 28.01 11.73 10.95
C GLY A 195 27.99 12.75 9.83
N GLY A 196 27.72 14.00 10.21
CA GLY A 196 27.55 15.13 9.29
C GLY A 196 27.31 16.41 10.05
N LEU A 197 26.73 17.42 9.39
CA LEU A 197 26.32 18.66 10.03
C LEU A 197 25.17 18.41 11.03
N LEU A 198 25.28 18.93 12.25
CA LEU A 198 24.22 18.85 13.24
C LEU A 198 23.03 19.72 12.81
N ILE A 199 21.84 19.11 12.73
CA ILE A 199 20.59 19.79 12.37
C ILE A 199 19.55 19.71 13.49
N ASP A 200 18.57 20.61 13.46
CA ASP A 200 17.31 20.48 14.21
C ASP A 200 16.18 19.83 13.38
N THR A 201 14.97 19.82 13.94
CA THR A 201 13.77 19.25 13.31
C THR A 201 13.22 20.06 12.13
N ASP A 202 13.68 21.30 11.93
CA ASP A 202 13.43 22.10 10.72
C ASP A 202 14.60 21.98 9.72
N SER A 203 15.51 21.00 9.93
CA SER A 203 16.73 20.77 9.15
C SER A 203 17.73 21.94 9.14
N ALA A 204 17.62 22.89 10.06
CA ALA A 204 18.53 24.03 10.13
C ALA A 204 19.85 23.63 10.80
N CYS A 205 20.97 24.03 10.21
CA CYS A 205 22.30 23.69 10.71
C CYS A 205 22.62 24.44 12.01
N ILE A 206 22.93 23.71 13.08
CA ILE A 206 23.21 24.27 14.40
C ILE A 206 24.64 24.77 14.47
N GLY A 207 24.80 26.04 14.85
CA GLY A 207 26.09 26.70 15.01
C GLY A 207 26.82 26.35 16.31
N SER A 208 28.08 26.78 16.40
CA SER A 208 28.95 26.63 17.58
C SER A 208 28.29 27.06 18.91
N ASN A 209 27.39 28.04 18.84
CA ASN A 209 26.60 28.63 19.93
C ASN A 209 25.31 27.87 20.32
N ASN A 210 25.03 26.69 19.75
CA ASN A 210 23.77 25.93 19.91
C ASN A 210 22.52 26.64 19.37
N LEU A 211 22.66 27.57 18.41
CA LEU A 211 21.54 28.18 17.70
C LEU A 211 21.61 27.83 16.20
N ALA A 212 20.46 27.73 15.53
CA ALA A 212 20.41 27.56 14.08
C ALA A 212 21.12 28.73 13.36
N ILE A 213 21.93 28.42 12.36
CA ILE A 213 22.58 29.40 11.49
C ILE A 213 21.53 29.91 10.48
N PRO A 214 21.18 31.21 10.49
CA PRO A 214 20.10 31.72 9.66
C PRO A 214 20.35 31.48 8.16
N GLY A 215 19.41 30.81 7.49
CA GLY A 215 19.49 30.48 6.07
C GLY A 215 20.32 29.24 5.70
N LEU A 216 20.90 28.53 6.67
CA LEU A 216 21.71 27.32 6.41
C LEU A 216 20.96 26.05 6.81
N TYR A 217 20.74 25.15 5.85
CA TYR A 217 19.99 23.90 6.01
C TYR A 217 20.76 22.71 5.44
N ALA A 218 20.51 21.50 5.96
CA ALA A 218 21.13 20.25 5.48
C ALA A 218 20.16 19.06 5.56
N ALA A 219 20.32 18.08 4.66
CA ALA A 219 19.47 16.90 4.55
C ALA A 219 20.19 15.72 3.87
N GLY A 220 19.79 14.49 4.17
CA GLY A 220 20.50 13.29 3.71
C GLY A 220 21.88 13.13 4.36
N GLU A 221 22.75 12.35 3.74
CA GLU A 221 24.07 11.93 4.29
C GLU A 221 25.05 13.05 4.66
N VAL A 222 24.78 14.32 4.30
CA VAL A 222 25.57 15.48 4.77
C VAL A 222 25.12 15.99 6.15
N ALA A 223 23.99 15.51 6.68
CA ALA A 223 23.46 15.81 8.00
C ALA A 223 23.68 14.64 8.97
N GLY A 224 24.10 14.94 10.20
CA GLY A 224 24.43 13.96 11.25
C GLY A 224 23.30 13.77 12.27
N GLY A 225 23.42 12.72 13.09
CA GLY A 225 22.53 12.45 14.23
C GLY A 225 21.26 11.67 13.89
N VAL A 226 20.83 11.61 12.62
CA VAL A 226 19.63 10.86 12.19
C VAL A 226 19.78 9.34 12.40
N HIS A 227 21.00 8.81 12.23
CA HIS A 227 21.29 7.37 12.21
C HIS A 227 22.13 6.88 13.39
N GLY A 228 22.62 7.79 14.24
CA GLY A 228 23.57 7.50 15.31
C GLY A 228 24.77 6.69 14.83
N ASN A 229 25.20 5.71 15.64
CA ASN A 229 26.42 4.93 15.34
C ASN A 229 26.28 3.84 14.27
N ASN A 230 25.08 3.47 13.83
CA ASN A 230 24.89 2.50 12.74
C ASN A 230 23.52 2.64 12.06
N ARG A 231 23.53 3.08 10.80
CA ARG A 231 22.33 3.15 9.95
C ARG A 231 21.71 1.77 9.63
N LEU A 232 20.39 1.70 9.60
CA LEU A 232 19.62 0.54 9.12
C LEU A 232 19.51 0.50 7.58
N GLY A 233 19.26 -0.69 7.02
CA GLY A 233 18.89 -0.86 5.61
C GLY A 233 17.63 -0.04 5.26
N GLY A 234 17.52 0.41 4.01
CA GLY A 234 16.42 1.28 3.55
C GLY A 234 16.50 2.76 3.97
N ASN A 235 16.87 3.04 5.23
CA ASN A 235 16.71 4.38 5.83
C ASN A 235 17.35 5.57 5.08
N SER A 236 18.45 5.39 4.34
CA SER A 236 19.13 6.53 3.69
C SER A 236 18.31 7.21 2.59
N LEU A 237 17.51 6.45 1.83
CA LEU A 237 16.65 7.07 0.80
C LEU A 237 15.45 7.77 1.44
N LEU A 238 14.91 7.19 2.52
CA LEU A 238 13.82 7.81 3.29
C LEU A 238 14.27 9.10 3.97
N ASP A 239 15.48 9.12 4.56
CA ASP A 239 16.15 10.31 5.09
C ASP A 239 16.24 11.42 4.04
N CYS A 240 16.87 11.16 2.88
CA CYS A 240 16.98 12.14 1.79
C CYS A 240 15.61 12.69 1.35
N VAL A 241 14.57 11.86 1.26
CA VAL A 241 13.21 12.29 0.91
C VAL A 241 12.54 13.09 2.02
N VAL A 242 12.63 12.66 3.28
CA VAL A 242 11.96 13.32 4.41
C VAL A 242 12.66 14.62 4.76
N PHE A 243 13.96 14.57 5.08
CA PHE A 243 14.70 15.76 5.49
C PHE A 243 14.94 16.71 4.31
N GLY A 244 15.04 16.23 3.07
CA GLY A 244 15.09 17.10 1.89
C GLY A 244 13.84 17.97 1.74
N ARG A 245 12.65 17.39 2.06
CA ARG A 245 11.38 18.13 2.09
C ARG A 245 11.26 19.07 3.28
N VAL A 246 11.76 18.67 4.46
CA VAL A 246 11.80 19.53 5.65
C VAL A 246 12.70 20.74 5.42
N ALA A 247 13.96 20.52 5.01
CA ALA A 247 14.91 21.57 4.65
C ALA A 247 14.35 22.50 3.57
N GLY A 248 13.78 21.96 2.49
CA GLY A 248 13.15 22.76 1.43
C GLY A 248 12.00 23.61 1.95
N LYS A 249 11.11 23.06 2.80
CA LYS A 249 9.99 23.81 3.38
C LYS A 249 10.47 24.90 4.35
N ALA A 250 11.45 24.59 5.20
CA ALA A 250 11.99 25.53 6.18
C ALA A 250 12.78 26.67 5.51
N ALA A 251 13.60 26.37 4.50
CA ALA A 251 14.32 27.37 3.71
C ALA A 251 13.36 28.29 2.93
N ALA A 252 12.33 27.75 2.28
CA ALA A 252 11.30 28.54 1.60
C ALA A 252 10.56 29.46 2.59
N LYS A 253 10.20 28.96 3.78
CA LYS A 253 9.58 29.74 4.86
C LYS A 253 10.50 30.84 5.39
N TYR A 254 11.80 30.59 5.50
CA TYR A 254 12.80 31.57 5.91
C TYR A 254 12.98 32.69 4.88
N MET A 255 13.00 32.35 3.58
CA MET A 255 13.17 33.31 2.49
C MET A 255 11.91 34.14 2.19
N LEU A 256 10.73 33.51 2.21
CA LEU A 256 9.46 34.13 1.77
C LEU A 256 8.59 34.62 2.93
N GLY A 257 8.82 34.14 4.16
CA GLY A 257 8.08 34.58 5.34
C GLY A 257 6.57 34.38 5.23
N ALA A 258 5.82 35.48 5.13
CA ALA A 258 4.37 35.47 4.98
C ALA A 258 3.89 35.27 3.53
N ASP A 259 4.76 35.50 2.55
CA ASP A 259 4.46 35.30 1.12
C ASP A 259 4.66 33.84 0.67
N MET A 260 5.10 32.98 1.60
CA MET A 260 5.17 31.54 1.38
C MET A 260 3.77 30.96 1.19
N LYS A 261 3.51 30.45 -0.02
CA LYS A 261 2.34 29.61 -0.30
C LYS A 261 2.65 28.17 0.13
N ASP A 262 1.85 27.62 1.03
CA ASP A 262 1.78 26.18 1.21
C ASP A 262 1.15 25.57 -0.06
N VAL A 263 1.77 24.53 -0.61
CA VAL A 263 1.30 23.81 -1.81
C VAL A 263 0.93 22.40 -1.38
N ASP A 264 -0.27 21.92 -1.74
CA ASP A 264 -0.63 20.54 -1.42
C ASP A 264 0.21 19.58 -2.27
N LEU A 265 0.75 18.53 -1.64
CA LEU A 265 1.31 17.38 -2.35
C LEU A 265 0.36 16.85 -3.41
N ARG A 266 -0.95 16.91 -3.15
CA ARG A 266 -2.01 16.50 -4.07
C ARG A 266 -2.05 17.35 -5.34
N GLU A 267 -1.79 18.64 -5.22
CA GLU A 267 -1.77 19.60 -6.34
C GLU A 267 -0.51 19.39 -7.18
N VAL A 268 0.67 19.30 -6.54
CA VAL A 268 1.95 19.00 -7.20
C VAL A 268 1.96 17.61 -7.88
N THR A 269 1.02 16.72 -7.54
CA THR A 269 0.91 15.37 -8.12
C THR A 269 -0.41 15.16 -8.89
N GLY A 270 -0.92 16.21 -9.55
CA GLY A 270 -1.99 16.10 -10.56
C GLY A 270 -3.32 15.52 -10.02
N GLY A 271 -3.60 15.71 -8.73
CA GLY A 271 -4.77 15.12 -8.06
C GLY A 271 -4.45 13.99 -7.08
N GLY A 272 -3.21 13.52 -7.03
CA GLY A 272 -2.62 12.85 -5.86
C GLY A 272 -1.86 11.55 -6.13
N LEU A 273 -0.72 11.40 -5.46
CA LEU A 273 -0.11 10.10 -5.12
C LEU A 273 -1.18 9.16 -4.53
N THR A 274 -1.68 8.23 -5.34
CA THR A 274 -2.50 7.14 -4.83
C THR A 274 -1.62 6.24 -3.97
N GLY A 275 -2.08 5.87 -2.77
CA GLY A 275 -1.37 4.94 -1.87
C GLY A 275 -1.19 3.52 -2.41
N ALA A 276 -1.55 3.27 -3.68
CA ALA A 276 -1.00 2.16 -4.43
C ALA A 276 0.48 2.47 -4.70
N VAL A 277 1.37 1.76 -4.01
CA VAL A 277 2.61 1.34 -4.64
C VAL A 277 2.18 0.43 -5.79
N GLU A 278 1.99 0.98 -6.98
CA GLU A 278 2.15 0.16 -8.18
C GLU A 278 3.58 -0.36 -8.11
N SER A 279 3.75 -1.68 -8.12
CA SER A 279 5.05 -2.30 -8.12
C SER A 279 5.77 -1.89 -9.41
N SER A 280 6.64 -0.89 -9.28
CA SER A 280 7.38 -0.35 -10.41
C SER A 280 8.10 -1.50 -11.09
N LYS A 281 7.75 -1.74 -12.36
CA LYS A 281 8.38 -2.78 -13.20
C LYS A 281 9.89 -2.55 -13.39
N LEU A 282 10.38 -1.38 -12.96
CA LEU A 282 11.75 -0.91 -13.04
C LEU A 282 12.46 -0.85 -11.66
N ALA A 283 11.77 -1.19 -10.56
CA ALA A 283 12.37 -1.22 -9.23
C ALA A 283 12.88 -2.63 -8.88
N GLY A 284 14.18 -2.76 -8.60
CA GLY A 284 14.74 -3.96 -7.97
C GLY A 284 14.05 -4.20 -6.63
N GLY A 285 13.25 -5.27 -6.55
CA GLY A 285 12.17 -5.39 -5.56
C GLY A 285 12.58 -5.25 -4.09
N SER A 286 11.74 -4.55 -3.34
CA SER A 286 11.74 -4.54 -1.88
C SER A 286 11.58 -5.96 -1.33
N TYR A 287 12.28 -6.23 -0.23
CA TYR A 287 12.33 -7.55 0.43
C TYR A 287 10.97 -8.05 0.94
N GLU A 288 9.99 -7.16 1.09
CA GLU A 288 8.74 -7.43 1.82
C GLU A 288 7.61 -7.97 0.92
N ASP A 289 7.70 -7.80 -0.41
CA ASP A 289 6.57 -8.01 -1.34
C ASP A 289 6.36 -9.46 -1.81
N LYS A 290 7.30 -10.38 -1.56
CA LYS A 290 7.34 -11.72 -2.20
C LYS A 290 7.27 -12.94 -1.27
N MET A 291 7.12 -12.77 0.03
CA MET A 291 7.25 -13.86 1.02
C MET A 291 6.15 -14.95 1.00
N ASN A 292 5.37 -15.08 -0.09
CA ASN A 292 4.31 -16.08 -0.27
C ASN A 292 4.06 -16.49 -1.75
N SER A 293 5.10 -16.83 -2.54
CA SER A 293 4.88 -17.55 -3.82
C SER A 293 6.07 -18.41 -4.29
N ALA A 294 6.10 -19.68 -3.90
CA ALA A 294 6.87 -20.72 -4.60
C ALA A 294 6.01 -21.35 -5.72
N ALA A 295 6.60 -21.71 -6.86
CA ALA A 295 5.91 -22.13 -8.08
C ALA A 295 6.53 -23.41 -8.71
N VAL A 296 6.30 -23.63 -10.02
CA VAL A 296 6.86 -24.69 -10.91
C VAL A 296 6.03 -26.01 -10.91
N PRO A 297 5.86 -26.72 -12.07
CA PRO A 297 6.43 -26.51 -13.42
C PRO A 297 5.42 -26.12 -14.53
N ALA A 298 5.96 -25.84 -15.72
CA ALA A 298 5.23 -25.48 -16.94
C ALA A 298 5.06 -26.67 -17.91
N ALA A 299 4.27 -26.46 -18.98
CA ALA A 299 4.20 -27.31 -20.18
C ALA A 299 4.45 -26.46 -21.44
N ALA A 300 4.98 -27.06 -22.51
CA ALA A 300 5.60 -26.34 -23.62
C ALA A 300 4.82 -26.34 -24.94
N ALA A 301 4.89 -25.19 -25.63
CA ALA A 301 4.90 -24.96 -27.08
C ALA A 301 3.96 -25.71 -28.03
N ALA A 302 3.25 -24.93 -28.86
CA ALA A 302 2.93 -25.27 -30.25
C ALA A 302 3.05 -24.01 -31.11
N ALA A 303 3.64 -24.12 -32.30
CA ALA A 303 3.84 -23.00 -33.24
C ALA A 303 3.14 -23.26 -34.58
N PRO A 304 2.52 -22.25 -35.23
CA PRO A 304 2.12 -22.32 -36.63
C PRO A 304 3.29 -21.98 -37.57
N ALA A 305 3.20 -22.41 -38.83
CA ALA A 305 4.32 -22.44 -39.78
C ALA A 305 4.40 -21.22 -40.71
N ALA A 306 5.50 -21.14 -41.46
CA ALA A 306 5.86 -20.03 -42.34
C ALA A 306 4.94 -19.85 -43.56
N GLY A 307 4.76 -18.59 -43.97
CA GLY A 307 4.36 -18.18 -45.32
C GLY A 307 5.43 -17.26 -45.91
N GLY A 308 5.95 -17.58 -47.10
CA GLY A 308 7.13 -16.91 -47.66
C GLY A 308 6.82 -15.81 -48.69
N GLY A 309 7.65 -14.77 -48.70
CA GLY A 309 7.72 -13.73 -49.72
C GLY A 309 8.94 -12.85 -49.48
N GLY A 310 9.94 -12.90 -50.37
CA GLY A 310 11.26 -12.32 -50.09
C GLY A 310 11.44 -10.87 -50.56
N GLY A 311 12.10 -10.04 -49.74
CA GLY A 311 12.59 -8.72 -50.17
C GLY A 311 13.02 -7.78 -49.04
N GLY A 312 14.34 -7.59 -48.85
CA GLY A 312 14.90 -6.31 -48.35
C GLY A 312 14.84 -5.99 -46.86
N GLY A 313 15.25 -6.91 -45.97
CA GLY A 313 15.55 -6.59 -44.56
C GLY A 313 16.98 -6.99 -44.18
N ILE A 314 17.57 -6.33 -43.18
CA ILE A 314 18.88 -6.76 -42.62
C ILE A 314 18.68 -8.11 -41.93
N SER A 315 19.51 -9.11 -42.25
CA SER A 315 19.39 -10.44 -41.66
C SER A 315 20.27 -10.59 -40.42
N LEU A 316 19.90 -11.50 -39.49
CA LEU A 316 20.77 -11.86 -38.36
C LEU A 316 22.14 -12.40 -38.80
N ALA A 317 22.24 -12.99 -39.99
CA ALA A 317 23.51 -13.44 -40.58
C ALA A 317 24.36 -12.29 -41.13
N ASP A 318 23.78 -11.10 -41.33
CA ASP A 318 24.52 -9.87 -41.59
C ASP A 318 24.97 -9.23 -40.27
N VAL A 319 24.06 -9.05 -39.30
CA VAL A 319 24.40 -8.52 -37.96
C VAL A 319 25.56 -9.29 -37.32
N ALA A 320 25.57 -10.62 -37.44
CA ALA A 320 26.64 -11.49 -36.90
C ALA A 320 28.06 -11.20 -37.44
N LYS A 321 28.22 -10.40 -38.51
CA LYS A 321 29.52 -9.96 -39.03
C LYS A 321 30.10 -8.79 -38.21
N HIS A 322 29.23 -7.96 -37.64
CA HIS A 322 29.54 -6.72 -36.94
C HIS A 322 29.66 -6.99 -35.42
N ASN A 323 30.68 -7.76 -35.05
CA ASN A 323 30.84 -8.37 -33.72
C ASN A 323 32.07 -7.89 -32.91
N SER A 324 32.64 -6.71 -33.24
CA SER A 324 33.89 -6.22 -32.67
C SER A 324 33.80 -4.78 -32.14
N LYS A 325 34.72 -4.33 -31.28
CA LYS A 325 34.71 -2.94 -30.78
C LYS A 325 34.82 -1.87 -31.88
N ALA A 326 35.40 -2.18 -33.03
CA ALA A 326 35.52 -1.25 -34.16
C ALA A 326 34.34 -1.32 -35.14
N ASP A 327 33.42 -2.26 -34.94
CA ASP A 327 32.32 -2.61 -35.84
C ASP A 327 31.31 -3.49 -35.07
N CYS A 328 30.37 -2.85 -34.36
CA CYS A 328 29.55 -3.45 -33.30
C CYS A 328 28.05 -3.19 -33.54
N TRP A 329 27.33 -4.18 -34.05
CA TRP A 329 25.87 -4.13 -34.17
C TRP A 329 25.18 -5.05 -33.16
N VAL A 330 23.97 -4.69 -32.74
CA VAL A 330 23.10 -5.50 -31.88
C VAL A 330 21.66 -5.45 -32.38
N VAL A 331 20.82 -6.43 -32.00
CA VAL A 331 19.37 -6.39 -32.26
C VAL A 331 18.61 -6.23 -30.94
N VAL A 332 17.62 -5.34 -30.93
CA VAL A 332 16.67 -5.15 -29.81
C VAL A 332 15.26 -4.94 -30.37
N ASP A 333 14.29 -5.75 -29.95
CA ASP A 333 12.89 -5.71 -30.40
C ASP A 333 12.72 -5.73 -31.93
N GLY A 334 13.65 -6.40 -32.62
CA GLY A 334 13.70 -6.47 -34.09
C GLY A 334 14.30 -5.24 -34.78
N GLN A 335 14.65 -4.17 -34.05
CA GLN A 335 15.52 -3.11 -34.55
C GLN A 335 16.96 -3.59 -34.60
N VAL A 336 17.68 -3.28 -35.68
CA VAL A 336 19.13 -3.44 -35.77
C VAL A 336 19.79 -2.11 -35.47
N LEU A 337 20.70 -2.11 -34.50
CA LEU A 337 21.41 -0.92 -34.05
C LEU A 337 22.90 -1.02 -34.36
N ASP A 338 23.47 -0.02 -35.03
CA ASP A 338 24.91 0.24 -35.00
C ASP A 338 25.24 1.07 -33.77
N VAL A 339 25.84 0.43 -32.78
CA VAL A 339 26.18 1.03 -31.49
C VAL A 339 27.68 1.36 -31.38
N THR A 340 28.45 1.21 -32.47
CA THR A 340 29.91 1.33 -32.49
C THR A 340 30.40 2.65 -31.91
N SER A 341 29.82 3.77 -32.34
CA SER A 341 30.15 5.12 -31.83
C SER A 341 29.63 5.36 -30.41
N PHE A 342 28.52 4.72 -30.03
CA PHE A 342 27.86 4.89 -28.74
C PHE A 342 28.51 4.04 -27.62
N LEU A 343 29.35 3.06 -27.96
CA LEU A 343 30.03 2.18 -26.98
C LEU A 343 30.71 2.97 -25.85
N SER A 344 31.42 4.05 -26.19
CA SER A 344 32.14 4.91 -25.25
C SER A 344 31.26 5.87 -24.46
N GLU A 345 30.03 6.11 -24.91
CA GLU A 345 29.07 7.02 -24.29
C GLU A 345 28.04 6.27 -23.42
N HIS A 346 27.87 4.96 -23.65
CA HIS A 346 26.97 4.10 -22.91
C HIS A 346 27.23 4.14 -21.38
N PRO A 347 26.25 4.55 -20.54
CA PRO A 347 26.45 4.69 -19.09
C PRO A 347 26.80 3.39 -18.35
N GLY A 348 26.51 2.22 -18.93
CA GLY A 348 26.94 0.92 -18.39
C GLY A 348 28.39 0.54 -18.72
N GLY A 349 29.08 1.35 -19.53
CA GLY A 349 30.40 1.07 -20.11
C GLY A 349 30.33 0.20 -21.37
N GLU A 350 31.39 0.27 -22.19
CA GLU A 350 31.51 -0.43 -23.49
C GLU A 350 31.23 -1.94 -23.38
N LEU A 351 31.78 -2.59 -22.35
CA LEU A 351 31.73 -4.04 -22.14
C LEU A 351 30.29 -4.58 -21.98
N ALA A 352 29.38 -3.76 -21.48
CA ALA A 352 27.97 -4.15 -21.31
C ALA A 352 27.28 -4.38 -22.67
N ILE A 353 27.66 -3.63 -23.71
CA ILE A 353 27.16 -3.81 -25.08
C ILE A 353 28.00 -4.85 -25.82
N LEU A 354 29.34 -4.80 -25.71
CA LEU A 354 30.25 -5.69 -26.45
C LEU A 354 30.01 -7.20 -26.18
N THR A 355 29.44 -7.54 -25.02
CA THR A 355 29.03 -8.92 -24.70
C THR A 355 28.01 -9.48 -25.70
N PHE A 356 27.23 -8.61 -26.34
CA PHE A 356 26.16 -8.94 -27.30
C PHE A 356 26.48 -8.54 -28.75
N ALA A 357 27.70 -8.07 -29.04
CA ALA A 357 28.09 -7.67 -30.39
C ALA A 357 27.87 -8.81 -31.40
N GLY A 358 27.18 -8.49 -32.50
CA GLY A 358 26.76 -9.42 -33.55
C GLY A 358 25.57 -10.32 -33.19
N LYS A 359 24.77 -9.99 -32.17
CA LYS A 359 23.68 -10.85 -31.66
C LYS A 359 22.38 -10.07 -31.43
N ASP A 360 21.33 -10.85 -31.21
CA ASP A 360 20.12 -10.35 -30.53
C ASP A 360 20.40 -10.20 -29.03
N ALA A 361 19.95 -9.08 -28.47
CA ALA A 361 20.10 -8.66 -27.08
C ALA A 361 18.75 -8.24 -26.47
N THR A 362 17.62 -8.56 -27.13
CA THR A 362 16.28 -8.06 -26.77
C THR A 362 15.89 -8.42 -25.34
N GLU A 363 16.16 -9.64 -24.87
CA GLU A 363 15.81 -10.06 -23.50
C GLU A 363 16.63 -9.26 -22.48
N GLU A 364 17.94 -9.15 -22.67
CA GLU A 364 18.86 -8.48 -21.76
C GLU A 364 18.70 -6.96 -21.76
N PHE A 365 18.37 -6.35 -22.90
CA PHE A 365 18.06 -4.93 -22.98
C PHE A 365 16.77 -4.61 -22.22
N ASN A 366 15.67 -5.32 -22.51
CA ASN A 366 14.36 -5.08 -21.88
C ASN A 366 14.27 -5.54 -20.42
N MET A 367 15.24 -6.31 -19.92
CA MET A 367 15.41 -6.56 -18.48
C MET A 367 16.02 -5.36 -17.72
N ILE A 368 16.58 -4.34 -18.39
CA ILE A 368 17.30 -3.23 -17.74
C ILE A 368 16.76 -1.86 -18.16
N HIS A 369 16.26 -1.73 -19.39
CA HIS A 369 15.85 -0.48 -20.00
C HIS A 369 14.34 -0.50 -20.33
N PRO A 370 13.57 0.56 -20.05
CA PRO A 370 12.22 0.67 -20.58
C PRO A 370 12.22 0.87 -22.11
N PRO A 371 11.10 0.56 -22.81
CA PRO A 371 11.09 0.47 -24.29
C PRO A 371 11.35 1.78 -25.04
N ASP A 372 11.33 2.94 -24.37
CA ASP A 372 11.61 4.25 -24.96
C ASP A 372 13.11 4.58 -25.04
N VAL A 373 13.99 3.84 -24.34
CA VAL A 373 15.42 4.19 -24.16
C VAL A 373 16.16 4.31 -25.49
N ILE A 374 15.90 3.46 -26.48
CA ILE A 374 16.57 3.55 -27.79
C ILE A 374 16.24 4.87 -28.47
N GLY A 375 14.94 5.18 -28.65
CA GLY A 375 14.50 6.43 -29.27
C GLY A 375 14.90 7.69 -28.49
N LYS A 376 15.13 7.56 -27.17
CA LYS A 376 15.49 8.67 -26.27
C LYS A 376 16.98 8.99 -26.21
N TYR A 377 17.86 7.99 -26.34
CA TYR A 377 19.30 8.16 -26.11
C TYR A 377 20.21 7.69 -27.26
N ALA A 378 19.71 6.83 -28.15
CA ALA A 378 20.47 6.35 -29.32
C ALA A 378 19.56 6.17 -30.58
N PRO A 379 18.71 7.16 -30.94
CA PRO A 379 17.84 7.04 -32.12
C PRO A 379 18.64 6.88 -33.41
N ASP A 380 19.74 7.63 -33.55
CA ASP A 380 20.62 7.59 -34.72
C ASP A 380 21.41 6.28 -34.88
N SER A 381 21.47 5.45 -33.83
CA SER A 381 22.02 4.09 -33.92
C SER A 381 21.09 3.12 -34.64
N VAL A 382 19.79 3.39 -34.78
CA VAL A 382 18.84 2.46 -35.41
C VAL A 382 19.01 2.48 -36.94
N ILE A 383 19.84 1.58 -37.45
CA ILE A 383 20.14 1.45 -38.89
C ILE A 383 19.06 0.71 -39.68
N GLY A 384 18.10 0.07 -39.01
CA GLY A 384 16.91 -0.50 -39.65
C GLY A 384 16.12 -1.46 -38.77
N MET A 385 15.12 -2.10 -39.38
CA MET A 385 14.41 -3.24 -38.81
C MET A 385 14.86 -4.55 -39.47
N ILE A 386 14.65 -5.67 -38.79
CA ILE A 386 14.57 -7.00 -39.41
C ILE A 386 13.25 -7.07 -40.22
N GLY A 387 13.24 -6.35 -41.35
CA GLY A 387 12.14 -6.29 -42.33
C GLY A 387 11.19 -5.09 -42.18
N GLY A 388 11.37 -4.05 -43.01
CA GLY A 388 10.35 -3.03 -43.33
C GLY A 388 10.47 -1.66 -42.62
N GLY A 389 10.20 -0.57 -43.36
CA GLY A 389 10.13 0.84 -42.93
C GLY A 389 9.27 1.68 -43.90
N GLY A 390 9.17 3.03 -43.89
CA GLY A 390 9.77 4.10 -43.04
C GLY A 390 9.61 5.53 -43.65
N GLY A 391 10.21 6.59 -43.03
CA GLY A 391 10.45 7.97 -43.56
C GLY A 391 9.36 9.06 -43.39
N GLY A 392 9.60 10.40 -43.43
CA GLY A 392 10.85 11.21 -43.35
C GLY A 392 10.80 12.66 -43.96
N GLY A 393 11.22 13.73 -43.23
CA GLY A 393 11.48 15.12 -43.72
C GLY A 393 10.43 16.22 -43.37
N ALA A 394 10.56 17.55 -43.62
CA ALA A 394 11.69 18.47 -43.99
C ALA A 394 11.16 19.89 -44.45
N VAL A 395 11.69 21.13 -44.24
CA VAL A 395 12.58 21.82 -43.24
C VAL A 395 12.46 23.38 -43.35
N ALA A 396 12.44 24.15 -42.23
CA ALA A 396 12.92 25.56 -42.00
C ALA A 396 12.23 26.77 -42.72
N GLY A 397 12.37 28.05 -42.30
CA GLY A 397 12.96 28.67 -41.07
C GLY A 397 13.60 30.09 -41.28
N GLY A 398 13.44 31.06 -40.35
CA GLY A 398 14.11 32.41 -40.36
C GLY A 398 13.48 33.53 -39.47
N ALA A 399 14.28 34.47 -38.93
CA ALA A 399 13.95 35.52 -37.91
C ALA A 399 14.23 36.97 -38.43
N PRO A 400 14.07 38.14 -37.71
CA PRO A 400 13.91 38.35 -36.24
C PRO A 400 13.11 39.59 -35.69
N ALA A 401 13.09 39.72 -34.34
CA ALA A 401 13.23 40.95 -33.50
C ALA A 401 12.03 41.89 -33.11
N ALA A 402 11.50 41.62 -31.90
CA ALA A 402 11.32 42.53 -30.74
C ALA A 402 10.53 43.87 -30.81
N GLY A 403 9.46 43.96 -29.98
CA GLY A 403 8.83 45.21 -29.52
C GLY A 403 7.72 44.98 -28.48
N GLY A 404 7.83 45.55 -27.27
CA GLY A 404 6.91 45.25 -26.16
C GLY A 404 5.53 45.92 -26.24
N ALA A 405 4.47 45.15 -26.03
CA ALA A 405 3.06 45.57 -26.14
C ALA A 405 2.23 45.10 -24.89
N PRO A 406 0.98 45.57 -24.71
CA PRO A 406 0.11 45.11 -23.63
C PRO A 406 -0.14 43.60 -23.70
N GLY A 407 -0.15 42.92 -22.54
CA GLY A 407 -0.27 41.47 -22.48
C GLY A 407 -1.58 40.94 -23.09
N ILE A 408 -1.50 39.80 -23.76
CA ILE A 408 -2.59 39.17 -24.51
C ILE A 408 -3.53 38.47 -23.52
N PRO A 409 -4.85 38.76 -23.50
CA PRO A 409 -5.77 38.07 -22.59
C PRO A 409 -6.09 36.66 -23.11
N MET A 410 -6.35 35.70 -22.20
CA MET A 410 -6.72 34.32 -22.57
C MET A 410 -7.97 34.24 -23.47
N THR A 411 -8.86 35.23 -23.41
CA THR A 411 -10.03 35.35 -24.31
C THR A 411 -9.68 35.66 -25.76
N GLU A 412 -8.46 36.15 -26.02
CA GLU A 412 -7.92 36.29 -27.37
C GLU A 412 -7.28 34.96 -27.80
N VAL A 413 -6.38 34.40 -26.98
CA VAL A 413 -5.70 33.11 -27.23
C VAL A 413 -6.71 32.01 -27.60
N ALA A 414 -7.83 31.92 -26.89
CA ALA A 414 -8.89 30.94 -27.14
C ALA A 414 -9.53 30.97 -28.53
N LYS A 415 -9.30 32.01 -29.34
CA LYS A 415 -9.73 32.09 -30.75
C LYS A 415 -8.81 31.29 -31.68
N HIS A 416 -7.52 31.25 -31.36
CA HIS A 416 -6.45 30.68 -32.17
C HIS A 416 -6.29 29.18 -31.84
N ASN A 417 -7.30 28.39 -32.21
CA ASN A 417 -7.50 27.01 -31.76
C ASN A 417 -7.49 25.94 -32.89
N SER A 418 -6.87 26.22 -34.04
CA SER A 418 -6.94 25.40 -35.25
C SER A 418 -5.57 25.12 -35.89
N LYS A 419 -5.44 24.09 -36.76
CA LYS A 419 -4.17 23.78 -37.44
C LYS A 419 -3.58 24.93 -38.27
N THR A 420 -4.40 25.85 -38.77
CA THR A 420 -3.96 27.00 -39.55
C THR A 420 -3.85 28.30 -38.74
N ASP A 421 -4.14 28.24 -37.44
CA ASP A 421 -4.17 29.37 -36.51
C ASP A 421 -4.19 28.81 -35.08
N CYS A 422 -3.01 28.54 -34.51
CA CYS A 422 -2.79 27.75 -33.29
C CYS A 422 -1.88 28.50 -32.30
N TRP A 423 -2.45 29.06 -31.24
CA TRP A 423 -1.70 29.63 -30.13
C TRP A 423 -1.82 28.78 -28.87
N VAL A 424 -0.79 28.78 -28.04
CA VAL A 424 -0.77 28.13 -26.71
C VAL A 424 -0.14 29.06 -25.68
N VAL A 425 -0.39 28.81 -24.39
CA VAL A 425 0.33 29.49 -23.29
C VAL A 425 1.24 28.50 -22.57
N VAL A 426 2.47 28.91 -22.30
CA VAL A 426 3.43 28.19 -21.45
C VAL A 426 4.14 29.18 -20.54
N ASP A 427 4.15 28.93 -19.23
CA ASP A 427 4.74 29.78 -18.18
C ASP A 427 4.30 31.25 -18.23
N GLY A 428 3.04 31.47 -18.65
CA GLY A 428 2.46 32.80 -18.83
C GLY A 428 2.95 33.56 -20.08
N GLN A 429 3.77 32.95 -20.92
CA GLN A 429 4.09 33.41 -22.27
C GLN A 429 3.04 32.89 -23.25
N VAL A 430 2.60 33.72 -24.20
CA VAL A 430 1.73 33.30 -25.31
C VAL A 430 2.61 33.02 -26.51
N LEU A 431 2.45 31.83 -27.10
CA LEU A 431 3.20 31.37 -28.26
C LEU A 431 2.27 31.17 -29.45
N ASP A 432 2.61 31.77 -30.60
CA ASP A 432 2.10 31.30 -31.89
C ASP A 432 2.96 30.12 -32.36
N VAL A 433 2.37 28.94 -32.33
CA VAL A 433 3.00 27.68 -32.69
C VAL A 433 2.51 27.16 -34.04
N THR A 434 1.68 27.91 -34.76
CA THR A 434 1.04 27.51 -36.03
C THR A 434 2.05 26.99 -37.06
N SER A 435 3.14 27.73 -37.26
CA SER A 435 4.21 27.34 -38.21
C SER A 435 5.13 26.25 -37.66
N PHE A 436 5.20 26.11 -36.33
CA PHE A 436 6.04 25.11 -35.65
C PHE A 436 5.35 23.75 -35.50
N LEU A 437 4.02 23.66 -35.68
CA LEU A 437 3.25 22.41 -35.57
C LEU A 437 3.89 21.25 -36.35
N SER A 438 4.30 21.50 -37.60
CA SER A 438 4.91 20.51 -38.49
C SER A 438 6.40 20.23 -38.22
N GLU A 439 7.05 21.07 -37.41
CA GLU A 439 8.46 20.91 -37.00
C GLU A 439 8.60 20.35 -35.56
N HIS A 440 7.51 20.34 -34.79
CA HIS A 440 7.47 19.80 -33.44
C HIS A 440 7.83 18.30 -33.40
N PRO A 441 8.88 17.88 -32.65
CA PRO A 441 9.32 16.48 -32.65
C PRO A 441 8.28 15.46 -32.14
N GLY A 442 7.33 15.88 -31.30
CA GLY A 442 6.19 15.06 -30.88
C GLY A 442 5.01 15.03 -31.88
N GLY A 443 5.16 15.67 -33.05
CA GLY A 443 4.14 15.82 -34.08
C GLY A 443 3.11 16.90 -33.77
N GLU A 444 2.39 17.33 -34.82
CA GLU A 444 1.39 18.40 -34.78
C GLU A 444 0.30 18.19 -33.72
N LEU A 445 -0.17 16.95 -33.57
CA LEU A 445 -1.31 16.57 -32.73
C LEU A 445 -1.04 16.77 -31.23
N ALA A 446 0.22 16.66 -30.80
CA ALA A 446 0.61 16.90 -29.41
C ALA A 446 0.33 18.35 -28.99
N ILE A 447 0.68 19.32 -29.85
CA ILE A 447 0.40 20.74 -29.62
C ILE A 447 -1.07 21.06 -29.89
N LEU A 448 -1.67 20.54 -30.96
CA LEU A 448 -3.06 20.86 -31.34
C LEU A 448 -4.10 20.46 -30.30
N THR A 449 -3.79 19.51 -29.42
CA THR A 449 -4.62 19.16 -28.25
C THR A 449 -4.81 20.36 -27.30
N PHE A 450 -3.88 21.31 -27.29
CA PHE A 450 -3.86 22.49 -26.44
C PHE A 450 -4.11 23.81 -27.18
N ALA A 451 -4.44 23.76 -28.48
CA ALA A 451 -4.70 24.95 -29.27
C ALA A 451 -5.79 25.85 -28.64
N GLY A 452 -5.45 27.12 -28.43
CA GLY A 452 -6.27 28.12 -27.73
C GLY A 452 -6.25 28.04 -26.20
N LYS A 453 -5.31 27.32 -25.58
CA LYS A 453 -5.30 27.03 -24.13
C LYS A 453 -3.94 27.28 -23.50
N ASP A 454 -3.91 27.22 -22.17
CA ASP A 454 -2.69 27.02 -21.41
C ASP A 454 -2.28 25.54 -21.46
N ALA A 455 -0.98 25.31 -21.59
CA ALA A 455 -0.32 24.02 -21.73
C ALA A 455 0.92 23.91 -20.81
N THR A 456 1.07 24.83 -19.84
CA THR A 456 2.27 24.95 -19.00
C THR A 456 2.60 23.66 -18.25
N GLU A 457 1.59 22.96 -17.72
CA GLU A 457 1.78 21.74 -16.94
C GLU A 457 2.27 20.58 -17.82
N GLU A 458 1.60 20.34 -18.95
CA GLU A 458 1.98 19.28 -19.90
C GLU A 458 3.28 19.57 -20.63
N PHE A 459 3.61 20.84 -20.90
CA PHE A 459 4.89 21.23 -21.48
C PHE A 459 6.04 20.93 -20.51
N ASN A 460 5.96 21.42 -19.27
CA ASN A 460 7.04 21.30 -18.29
C ASN A 460 7.20 19.88 -17.68
N MET A 461 6.24 18.98 -17.88
CA MET A 461 6.44 17.55 -17.61
C MET A 461 7.40 16.85 -18.59
N ILE A 462 7.62 17.41 -19.77
CA ILE A 462 8.33 16.75 -20.90
C ILE A 462 9.55 17.56 -21.35
N HIS A 463 9.51 18.88 -21.22
CA HIS A 463 10.52 19.81 -21.73
C HIS A 463 11.16 20.62 -20.57
N PRO A 464 12.50 20.72 -20.49
CA PRO A 464 13.13 21.60 -19.51
C PRO A 464 12.90 23.10 -19.83
N PRO A 465 13.01 24.00 -18.83
CA PRO A 465 12.54 25.40 -18.97
C PRO A 465 13.29 26.27 -19.99
N ASP A 466 14.44 25.82 -20.52
CA ASP A 466 15.19 26.53 -21.56
C ASP A 466 14.72 26.19 -23.00
N VAL A 467 13.87 25.18 -23.18
CA VAL A 467 13.47 24.67 -24.51
C VAL A 467 12.84 25.73 -25.40
N ILE A 468 11.92 26.56 -24.87
CA ILE A 468 11.26 27.61 -25.67
C ILE A 468 12.30 28.61 -26.20
N GLY A 469 13.15 29.16 -25.32
CA GLY A 469 14.19 30.12 -25.70
C GLY A 469 15.29 29.53 -26.60
N LYS A 470 15.43 28.20 -26.64
CA LYS A 470 16.46 27.48 -27.40
C LYS A 470 16.00 26.98 -28.76
N TYR A 471 14.73 26.59 -28.90
CA TYR A 471 14.21 25.93 -30.11
C TYR A 471 13.04 26.66 -30.78
N ALA A 472 12.28 27.49 -30.06
CA ALA A 472 11.16 28.25 -30.60
C ALA A 472 11.07 29.70 -30.05
N PRO A 473 12.17 30.48 -29.99
CA PRO A 473 12.16 31.82 -29.41
C PRO A 473 11.28 32.79 -30.21
N ASP A 474 11.25 32.67 -31.54
CA ASP A 474 10.44 33.51 -32.43
C ASP A 474 8.93 33.18 -32.38
N SER A 475 8.53 32.06 -31.75
CA SER A 475 7.10 31.75 -31.51
C SER A 475 6.50 32.57 -30.37
N VAL A 476 7.30 33.17 -29.48
CA VAL A 476 6.79 33.94 -28.33
C VAL A 476 6.25 35.30 -28.80
N ILE A 477 4.92 35.43 -28.87
CA ILE A 477 4.24 36.64 -29.34
C ILE A 477 3.85 37.62 -28.22
N GLY A 478 3.93 37.20 -26.95
CA GLY A 478 3.67 38.07 -25.80
C GLY A 478 3.62 37.33 -24.47
N ASN A 479 3.15 38.00 -23.43
CA ASN A 479 2.81 37.40 -22.14
C ASN A 479 1.31 37.60 -21.84
N VAL A 480 0.73 36.76 -20.99
CA VAL A 480 -0.69 36.83 -20.62
C VAL A 480 -0.98 38.12 -19.83
N GLY A 481 -1.95 38.91 -20.31
CA GLY A 481 -2.35 40.18 -19.71
C GLY A 481 -3.71 40.12 -19.02
N SER A 482 -3.84 40.81 -17.88
CA SER A 482 -5.12 40.99 -17.19
C SER A 482 -5.96 42.12 -17.81
N GLY A 483 -7.25 41.84 -18.01
CA GLY A 483 -8.24 42.89 -18.21
C GLY A 483 -8.29 43.83 -16.99
N VAL A 484 -8.49 45.12 -17.23
CA VAL A 484 -8.22 46.19 -16.25
C VAL A 484 -9.06 46.05 -14.96
N ALA A 485 -8.36 46.09 -13.81
CA ALA A 485 -8.93 46.42 -12.51
C ALA A 485 -8.02 47.45 -11.79
N ALA A 486 -8.61 48.32 -10.97
CA ALA A 486 -7.94 49.51 -10.44
C ALA A 486 -7.03 49.22 -9.21
N PRO A 487 -5.97 50.02 -8.97
CA PRO A 487 -5.04 49.80 -7.88
C PRO A 487 -5.61 50.26 -6.51
N VAL A 488 -5.19 49.59 -5.44
CA VAL A 488 -5.37 50.02 -4.05
C VAL A 488 -4.00 50.30 -3.44
N ALA A 489 -3.86 51.41 -2.71
CA ALA A 489 -2.57 51.95 -2.30
C ALA A 489 -1.87 51.14 -1.19
N GLY A 490 -0.54 51.08 -1.24
CA GLY A 490 0.28 50.43 -0.22
C GLY A 490 0.43 51.26 1.07
N GLY A 491 0.63 50.57 2.19
CA GLY A 491 0.96 51.17 3.48
C GLY A 491 2.10 50.42 4.16
N ALA A 492 3.25 51.07 4.34
CA ALA A 492 4.41 50.45 4.98
C ALA A 492 4.25 50.41 6.52
N ALA A 493 4.31 49.20 7.10
CA ALA A 493 4.30 48.99 8.55
C ALA A 493 5.70 48.57 9.04
N LYS A 494 6.14 49.13 10.18
CA LYS A 494 7.47 48.86 10.74
C LYS A 494 7.55 47.49 11.40
N ALA A 495 8.70 46.84 11.30
CA ALA A 495 9.00 45.64 12.07
C ALA A 495 8.95 45.91 13.59
N GLY A 496 8.06 45.22 14.30
CA GLY A 496 8.01 45.14 15.75
C GLY A 496 8.18 43.68 16.18
N GLY A 497 9.13 43.42 17.08
CA GLY A 497 9.40 42.06 17.55
C GLY A 497 8.21 41.47 18.31
N ALA A 498 7.57 40.44 17.76
CA ALA A 498 6.52 39.71 18.45
C ALA A 498 7.12 38.72 19.48
N PRO A 499 6.56 38.60 20.69
CA PRO A 499 7.00 37.60 21.65
C PRO A 499 6.67 36.19 21.17
N ALA A 500 7.44 35.20 21.66
CA ALA A 500 7.29 33.79 21.27
C ALA A 500 5.84 33.30 21.44
N ARG A 501 5.15 33.07 20.32
CA ARG A 501 3.86 32.37 20.32
C ARG A 501 4.10 30.92 20.71
N LYS A 502 3.45 30.47 21.79
CA LYS A 502 3.21 29.04 21.99
C LYS A 502 2.41 28.53 20.79
N ASP A 503 2.96 27.55 20.09
CA ASP A 503 2.33 27.05 18.88
C ASP A 503 1.01 26.33 19.17
N LYS A 504 0.10 26.38 18.19
CA LYS A 504 -1.13 25.61 18.11
C LYS A 504 -1.27 25.08 16.68
N GLY A 505 -0.26 24.35 16.22
CA GLY A 505 -0.27 23.64 14.94
C GLY A 505 -1.53 22.78 14.77
N GLY A 506 -2.06 22.73 13.54
CA GLY A 506 -3.33 22.09 13.23
C GLY A 506 -3.33 20.58 13.48
N ALA A 507 -4.32 20.10 14.24
CA ALA A 507 -4.37 18.72 14.76
C ALA A 507 -4.74 17.62 13.74
N LEU A 508 -4.35 17.77 12.45
CA LEU A 508 -4.67 16.81 11.39
C LEU A 508 -3.46 16.02 10.86
N SER A 509 -2.24 16.54 10.97
CA SER A 509 -1.03 15.86 10.46
C SER A 509 -0.45 14.79 11.38
N ASN A 510 -0.72 14.85 12.69
CA ASN A 510 -0.12 13.96 13.70
C ASN A 510 -0.94 12.68 13.96
N HIS A 511 -1.59 12.12 12.94
CA HIS A 511 -2.41 10.90 13.09
C HIS A 511 -1.62 9.57 13.10
N GLN A 512 -0.42 9.56 13.71
CA GLN A 512 -0.03 8.46 14.61
C GLN A 512 -0.78 8.63 15.96
N ALA A 513 -2.10 8.71 15.90
CA ALA A 513 -2.90 8.66 17.11
C ALA A 513 -2.87 7.23 17.68
N TRP A 514 -2.87 7.13 19.02
CA TRP A 514 -3.06 5.88 19.79
C TRP A 514 -1.87 4.89 19.91
N GLY A 515 -0.63 5.36 19.72
CA GLY A 515 0.61 4.64 20.08
C GLY A 515 1.58 5.51 20.91
N HIS A 516 2.47 4.89 21.68
CA HIS A 516 3.54 5.57 22.42
C HIS A 516 4.88 5.50 21.67
N LEU A 517 5.72 6.51 21.90
CA LEU A 517 7.16 6.46 21.66
C LEU A 517 7.86 5.95 22.93
N ASP A 518 8.90 5.14 22.77
CA ASP A 518 9.80 4.79 23.87
C ASP A 518 10.60 6.04 24.30
N GLY A 519 10.52 6.40 25.58
CA GLY A 519 11.25 7.53 26.17
C GLY A 519 10.45 8.82 26.42
N ASP A 520 9.15 8.87 26.10
CA ASP A 520 8.31 10.04 26.42
C ASP A 520 8.08 10.16 27.95
N THR A 521 8.48 11.30 28.52
CA THR A 521 8.34 11.61 29.95
C THR A 521 7.15 12.53 30.28
N HIS A 522 6.32 12.90 29.30
CA HIS A 522 5.09 13.63 29.57
C HIS A 522 3.95 12.69 30.02
N PRO A 523 3.19 13.04 31.08
CA PRO A 523 2.06 12.22 31.52
C PRO A 523 0.94 12.25 30.49
N ASN A 524 0.84 11.18 29.70
CA ASN A 524 -0.27 10.96 28.79
C ASN A 524 -1.50 10.58 29.63
N TRP A 525 -2.65 11.21 29.37
CA TRP A 525 -3.91 10.88 30.06
C TRP A 525 -4.40 9.43 29.82
N ARG A 526 -3.71 8.68 28.96
CA ARG A 526 -3.93 7.25 28.70
C ARG A 526 -2.93 6.31 29.39
N THR A 527 -1.87 6.79 30.03
CA THR A 527 -0.95 5.95 30.83
C THR A 527 -1.32 5.89 32.31
N ASP A 528 -1.85 6.98 32.89
CA ASP A 528 -2.15 7.05 34.33
C ASP A 528 -3.50 6.41 34.73
N ILE A 529 -3.87 5.28 34.11
CA ILE A 529 -5.10 4.55 34.42
C ILE A 529 -4.88 3.03 34.58
N ASP A 530 -4.15 2.71 35.66
CA ASP A 530 -4.21 1.46 36.43
C ASP A 530 -4.47 0.16 35.65
N ASP A 531 -3.38 -0.43 35.16
CA ASP A 531 -3.38 -1.66 34.38
C ASP A 531 -3.40 -2.94 35.25
N ASN A 532 -3.79 -2.85 36.54
CA ASN A 532 -3.80 -3.99 37.46
C ASN A 532 -4.56 -5.22 36.89
N PRO A 533 -3.95 -6.42 36.91
CA PRO A 533 -4.56 -7.66 36.42
C PRO A 533 -5.59 -8.20 37.44
N GLY A 534 -6.78 -7.59 37.44
CA GLY A 534 -7.90 -7.95 38.32
C GLY A 534 -9.01 -8.74 37.61
N VAL A 535 -9.71 -9.58 38.37
CA VAL A 535 -10.98 -10.20 37.96
C VAL A 535 -12.02 -9.12 37.66
N PHE A 536 -12.98 -9.38 36.77
CA PHE A 536 -13.99 -8.44 36.24
C PHE A 536 -14.64 -7.51 37.30
N ILE A 537 -14.90 -8.01 38.51
CA ILE A 537 -15.54 -7.28 39.62
C ILE A 537 -14.60 -6.25 40.28
N LEU A 538 -13.27 -6.39 40.13
CA LEU A 538 -12.26 -5.60 40.84
C LEU A 538 -11.65 -4.44 40.04
N ASN A 539 -11.69 -4.45 38.70
CA ASN A 539 -11.12 -3.37 37.86
C ASN A 539 -12.17 -2.72 36.94
N ILE A 540 -13.20 -2.12 37.56
CA ILE A 540 -14.28 -1.39 36.88
C ILE A 540 -13.74 -0.25 36.01
N LYS A 541 -12.70 0.46 36.47
CA LYS A 541 -12.11 1.63 35.79
C LYS A 541 -11.50 1.25 34.43
N SER A 542 -10.77 0.14 34.34
CA SER A 542 -10.16 -0.29 33.08
C SER A 542 -11.17 -0.86 32.07
N TYR A 543 -12.25 -1.50 32.54
CA TYR A 543 -13.36 -1.90 31.66
C TYR A 543 -14.20 -0.72 31.18
N PHE A 544 -14.40 0.32 32.01
CA PHE A 544 -15.01 1.59 31.58
C PHE A 544 -14.17 2.25 30.47
N ASN A 545 -12.85 2.37 30.67
CA ASN A 545 -11.93 2.89 29.64
C ASN A 545 -11.97 2.07 28.34
N ALA A 546 -11.92 0.74 28.43
CA ALA A 546 -12.01 -0.14 27.27
C ALA A 546 -13.32 0.08 26.50
N THR A 547 -14.44 0.23 27.20
CA THR A 547 -15.75 0.56 26.62
C THR A 547 -15.75 1.94 25.94
N TRP A 548 -15.15 2.94 26.58
CA TRP A 548 -15.03 4.30 26.03
C TRP A 548 -14.18 4.35 24.76
N PHE A 549 -13.02 3.68 24.74
CA PHE A 549 -12.19 3.58 23.54
C PHE A 549 -12.87 2.79 22.41
N LEU A 550 -13.63 1.73 22.73
CA LEU A 550 -14.46 1.02 21.77
C LEU A 550 -15.52 1.95 21.13
N VAL A 551 -16.25 2.72 21.94
CA VAL A 551 -17.27 3.66 21.43
C VAL A 551 -16.63 4.72 20.52
N LEU A 552 -15.51 5.32 20.93
CA LEU A 552 -14.78 6.29 20.10
C LEU A 552 -14.27 5.68 18.77
N ALA A 553 -13.77 4.45 18.79
CA ALA A 553 -13.33 3.75 17.58
C ALA A 553 -14.48 3.43 16.63
N MET A 554 -15.64 2.99 17.14
CA MET A 554 -16.83 2.74 16.31
C MET A 554 -17.39 4.03 15.72
N LEU A 555 -17.46 5.12 16.50
CA LEU A 555 -17.88 6.43 15.99
C LEU A 555 -16.93 6.97 14.92
N TYR A 556 -15.62 6.76 15.08
CA TYR A 556 -14.61 7.12 14.08
C TYR A 556 -14.79 6.33 12.77
N GLU A 557 -14.91 5.00 12.80
CA GLU A 557 -15.09 4.22 11.57
C GLU A 557 -16.44 4.46 10.89
N VAL A 558 -17.51 4.74 11.63
CA VAL A 558 -18.80 5.18 11.06
C VAL A 558 -18.64 6.54 10.37
N GLY A 559 -18.04 7.53 11.04
CA GLY A 559 -17.79 8.85 10.45
C GLY A 559 -16.86 8.78 9.23
N ALA A 560 -15.80 7.98 9.29
CA ALA A 560 -14.89 7.76 8.17
C ALA A 560 -15.59 7.06 7.00
N THR A 561 -16.46 6.07 7.26
CA THR A 561 -17.22 5.38 6.21
C THR A 561 -18.17 6.34 5.49
N ILE A 562 -18.85 7.24 6.22
CA ILE A 562 -19.80 8.21 5.65
C ILE A 562 -19.07 9.36 4.92
N PHE A 563 -18.02 9.93 5.51
CA PHE A 563 -17.45 11.21 5.03
C PHE A 563 -16.12 11.09 4.26
N SER A 564 -15.44 9.93 4.26
CA SER A 564 -14.15 9.75 3.54
C SER A 564 -14.21 8.91 2.26
N ALA A 565 -15.35 8.25 1.98
CA ALA A 565 -15.51 7.39 0.82
C ALA A 565 -15.70 8.22 -0.48
N LYS A 566 -14.60 8.46 -1.22
CA LYS A 566 -14.63 9.22 -2.50
C LYS A 566 -14.74 8.35 -3.77
N ASN A 567 -14.51 7.04 -3.69
CA ASN A 567 -14.67 6.08 -4.80
C ASN A 567 -14.79 4.65 -4.23
N ILE A 568 -15.69 3.82 -4.79
CA ILE A 568 -15.75 2.38 -4.48
C ILE A 568 -14.82 1.63 -5.43
N LYS A 569 -13.59 1.33 -4.98
CA LYS A 569 -12.66 0.42 -5.70
C LYS A 569 -12.72 -0.98 -5.08
N ILE A 570 -13.36 -1.93 -5.76
CA ILE A 570 -13.35 -3.35 -5.39
C ILE A 570 -11.90 -3.86 -5.46
N SER A 571 -11.32 -4.16 -4.30
CA SER A 571 -9.90 -4.46 -4.13
C SER A 571 -9.68 -5.38 -2.91
N ASN A 572 -8.48 -5.92 -2.73
CA ASN A 572 -8.13 -6.80 -1.59
C ASN A 572 -7.94 -6.05 -0.25
N ASP A 573 -8.46 -4.83 -0.14
CA ASP A 573 -8.28 -3.94 1.00
C ASP A 573 -8.88 -4.50 2.31
N ARG A 574 -8.14 -4.29 3.41
CA ARG A 574 -8.55 -4.65 4.77
C ARG A 574 -9.53 -3.62 5.36
N LEU A 575 -9.43 -2.33 5.01
CA LEU A 575 -10.34 -1.30 5.54
C LEU A 575 -11.77 -1.53 5.06
N GLY A 576 -11.99 -1.82 3.78
CA GLY A 576 -13.33 -2.15 3.26
C GLY A 576 -14.03 -3.31 4.00
N LEU A 577 -13.27 -4.36 4.36
CA LEU A 577 -13.79 -5.48 5.16
C LEU A 577 -14.06 -5.08 6.63
N THR A 578 -13.20 -4.28 7.26
CA THR A 578 -13.42 -3.76 8.62
C THR A 578 -14.64 -2.84 8.69
N ARG A 579 -14.78 -1.92 7.73
CA ARG A 579 -15.88 -0.93 7.69
C ARG A 579 -17.23 -1.59 7.46
N SER A 580 -17.33 -2.50 6.49
CA SER A 580 -18.55 -3.30 6.31
C SER A 580 -18.88 -4.12 7.56
N ALA A 581 -17.89 -4.73 8.22
CA ALA A 581 -18.10 -5.48 9.47
C ALA A 581 -18.68 -4.59 10.59
N ILE A 582 -18.11 -3.41 10.83
CA ILE A 582 -18.58 -2.48 11.88
C ILE A 582 -19.98 -1.94 11.58
N LEU A 583 -20.28 -1.63 10.30
CA LEU A 583 -21.61 -1.21 9.87
C LEU A 583 -22.66 -2.33 10.06
N LEU A 584 -22.31 -3.57 9.71
CA LEU A 584 -23.19 -4.73 9.91
C LEU A 584 -23.42 -5.01 11.40
N VAL A 585 -22.40 -4.91 12.25
CA VAL A 585 -22.55 -5.01 13.72
C VAL A 585 -23.48 -3.91 14.25
N LEU A 586 -23.34 -2.66 13.80
CA LEU A 586 -24.24 -1.57 14.19
C LEU A 586 -25.69 -1.83 13.77
N PHE A 587 -25.92 -2.29 12.53
CA PHE A 587 -27.25 -2.66 12.06
C PHE A 587 -27.84 -3.82 12.89
N ILE A 588 -27.06 -4.86 13.18
CA ILE A 588 -27.51 -6.03 13.95
C ILE A 588 -27.88 -5.61 15.39
N VAL A 589 -27.14 -4.68 16.01
CA VAL A 589 -27.53 -4.06 17.30
C VAL A 589 -28.89 -3.36 17.21
N ILE A 590 -29.10 -2.51 16.20
CA ILE A 590 -30.37 -1.79 15.99
C ILE A 590 -31.51 -2.78 15.72
N HIS A 591 -31.28 -3.79 14.90
CA HIS A 591 -32.28 -4.79 14.53
C HIS A 591 -32.73 -5.62 15.74
N ALA A 592 -31.83 -6.06 16.62
CA ALA A 592 -32.21 -6.80 17.83
C ALA A 592 -33.04 -5.94 18.80
N VAL A 593 -32.69 -4.66 18.97
CA VAL A 593 -33.49 -3.71 19.77
C VAL A 593 -34.89 -3.54 19.17
N GLY A 594 -34.99 -3.43 17.85
CA GLY A 594 -36.26 -3.46 17.14
C GLY A 594 -37.07 -4.73 17.39
N ASN A 595 -36.42 -5.89 17.32
CA ASN A 595 -37.08 -7.18 17.52
C ASN A 595 -37.61 -7.37 18.95
N LEU A 596 -37.07 -6.68 19.96
CA LEU A 596 -37.64 -6.68 21.32
C LEU A 596 -39.06 -6.07 21.38
N HIS A 597 -39.48 -5.26 20.39
CA HIS A 597 -40.87 -4.76 20.32
C HIS A 597 -41.90 -5.87 20.08
N VAL A 598 -41.50 -7.06 19.61
CA VAL A 598 -42.42 -8.20 19.48
C VAL A 598 -43.03 -8.61 20.83
N PHE A 599 -42.29 -8.42 21.94
CA PHE A 599 -42.80 -8.70 23.28
C PHE A 599 -43.80 -7.65 23.81
N LYS A 600 -44.03 -6.55 23.07
CA LYS A 600 -45.05 -5.53 23.38
C LYS A 600 -46.36 -5.73 22.61
N GLY A 601 -46.41 -6.66 21.65
CA GLY A 601 -47.60 -6.94 20.85
C GLY A 601 -47.60 -6.28 19.45
N PRO A 602 -48.65 -6.56 18.65
CA PRO A 602 -48.67 -6.23 17.22
C PRO A 602 -48.72 -4.73 16.90
N ASP A 603 -49.43 -3.90 17.69
CA ASP A 603 -49.46 -2.44 17.50
C ASP A 603 -48.04 -1.83 17.56
N ASP A 604 -47.18 -2.34 18.47
CA ASP A 604 -45.79 -1.93 18.61
C ASP A 604 -44.89 -2.47 17.48
N PHE A 605 -45.02 -3.76 17.15
CA PHE A 605 -44.12 -4.44 16.22
C PHE A 605 -44.42 -4.15 14.74
N ASN A 606 -45.70 -4.22 14.34
CA ASN A 606 -46.13 -3.80 13.00
C ASN A 606 -45.97 -2.27 12.85
N GLY A 607 -46.12 -1.51 13.94
CA GLY A 607 -45.76 -0.09 14.03
C GLY A 607 -44.28 0.15 13.72
N TYR A 608 -43.37 -0.59 14.35
CA TYR A 608 -41.92 -0.52 14.08
C TYR A 608 -41.57 -0.88 12.63
N GLY A 609 -42.16 -1.96 12.10
CA GLY A 609 -42.00 -2.34 10.69
C GLY A 609 -42.45 -1.23 9.73
N TYR A 610 -43.59 -0.60 10.00
CA TYR A 610 -44.09 0.52 9.19
C TYR A 610 -43.28 1.82 9.36
N PHE A 611 -42.72 2.08 10.55
CA PHE A 611 -41.72 3.13 10.74
C PHE A 611 -40.50 2.90 9.84
N TYR A 612 -39.98 1.68 9.77
CA TYR A 612 -38.86 1.32 8.88
C TYR A 612 -39.20 1.56 7.40
N VAL A 613 -40.39 1.13 6.97
CA VAL A 613 -40.88 1.35 5.60
C VAL A 613 -41.02 2.84 5.27
N ARG A 614 -41.40 3.69 6.22
CA ARG A 614 -41.49 5.16 6.02
C ARG A 614 -40.16 5.88 5.78
N LEU A 615 -39.00 5.21 5.91
CA LEU A 615 -37.67 5.78 5.64
C LEU A 615 -37.29 5.82 4.14
N TYR A 616 -38.28 5.99 3.26
CA TYR A 616 -38.08 5.95 1.80
C TYR A 616 -37.18 7.08 1.28
N TRP A 617 -36.23 6.70 0.43
CA TRP A 617 -35.50 7.57 -0.49
C TRP A 617 -35.38 6.80 -1.81
N THR A 618 -35.83 7.37 -2.91
CA THR A 618 -35.99 6.66 -4.19
C THR A 618 -34.76 6.74 -5.09
N GLY A 619 -33.56 6.92 -4.50
CA GLY A 619 -32.33 7.34 -5.19
C GLY A 619 -31.90 6.48 -6.38
N PHE A 620 -32.21 5.18 -6.37
CA PHE A 620 -31.86 4.23 -7.43
C PHE A 620 -33.08 3.55 -8.09
N GLY A 621 -34.31 3.99 -7.80
CA GLY A 621 -35.53 3.49 -8.43
C GLY A 621 -35.98 2.08 -8.00
N LEU A 622 -35.36 1.49 -6.97
CA LEU A 622 -35.79 0.22 -6.37
C LEU A 622 -36.95 0.43 -5.37
N PRO A 623 -37.82 -0.57 -5.14
CA PRO A 623 -38.85 -0.54 -4.09
C PRO A 623 -38.29 -0.85 -2.69
N ALA A 624 -37.11 -0.28 -2.39
CA ALA A 624 -36.36 -0.42 -1.14
C ALA A 624 -36.23 0.95 -0.45
N ASN A 625 -35.92 0.94 0.85
CA ASN A 625 -35.53 2.17 1.56
C ASN A 625 -34.00 2.32 1.63
N ILE A 626 -33.51 3.53 1.95
CA ILE A 626 -32.07 3.85 2.00
C ILE A 626 -31.27 2.91 2.93
N VAL A 627 -31.89 2.46 4.02
CA VAL A 627 -31.26 1.58 5.00
C VAL A 627 -31.11 0.16 4.40
N GLU A 628 -32.14 -0.34 3.72
CA GLU A 628 -32.10 -1.62 3.00
C GLU A 628 -31.06 -1.64 1.88
N GLU A 629 -31.00 -0.60 1.04
CA GLU A 629 -29.99 -0.48 -0.01
C GLU A 629 -28.57 -0.48 0.56
N TYR A 630 -28.34 0.29 1.63
CA TYR A 630 -27.02 0.41 2.25
C TYR A 630 -26.60 -0.87 3.00
N ILE A 631 -27.54 -1.58 3.63
CA ILE A 631 -27.29 -2.91 4.20
C ILE A 631 -26.95 -3.91 3.10
N LEU A 632 -27.73 -3.95 2.00
CA LEU A 632 -27.50 -4.87 0.89
C LEU A 632 -26.10 -4.67 0.28
N LEU A 633 -25.72 -3.41 0.03
CA LEU A 633 -24.37 -3.07 -0.44
C LEU A 633 -23.29 -3.48 0.57
N SER A 634 -23.52 -3.30 1.87
CA SER A 634 -22.57 -3.73 2.91
C SER A 634 -22.43 -5.25 3.01
N VAL A 635 -23.53 -6.01 2.95
CA VAL A 635 -23.53 -7.47 2.92
C VAL A 635 -22.80 -7.97 1.68
N LEU A 636 -23.12 -7.44 0.49
CA LEU A 636 -22.46 -7.82 -0.76
C LEU A 636 -20.96 -7.51 -0.73
N LEU A 637 -20.55 -6.35 -0.20
CA LEU A 637 -19.14 -5.99 -0.03
C LEU A 637 -18.43 -6.93 0.97
N HIS A 638 -19.04 -7.19 2.12
CA HIS A 638 -18.48 -8.04 3.17
C HIS A 638 -18.32 -9.50 2.69
N VAL A 639 -19.34 -10.03 2.02
CA VAL A 639 -19.34 -11.37 1.42
C VAL A 639 -18.33 -11.45 0.28
N PHE A 640 -18.32 -10.52 -0.67
CA PHE A 640 -17.41 -10.56 -1.81
C PHE A 640 -15.94 -10.44 -1.37
N VAL A 641 -15.60 -9.45 -0.54
CA VAL A 641 -14.23 -9.26 -0.03
C VAL A 641 -13.84 -10.40 0.91
N GLY A 642 -14.74 -10.89 1.75
CA GLY A 642 -14.49 -12.02 2.67
C GLY A 642 -14.27 -13.35 1.94
N LEU A 643 -15.07 -13.66 0.92
CA LEU A 643 -14.92 -14.85 0.09
C LEU A 643 -13.70 -14.73 -0.82
N LYS A 644 -13.49 -13.61 -1.53
CA LYS A 644 -12.29 -13.42 -2.37
C LYS A 644 -11.02 -13.53 -1.53
N ARG A 645 -10.96 -12.88 -0.36
CA ARG A 645 -9.81 -12.99 0.55
C ARG A 645 -9.62 -14.42 1.08
N THR A 646 -10.67 -15.20 1.26
CA THR A 646 -10.54 -16.62 1.64
C THR A 646 -10.03 -17.46 0.47
N TRP A 647 -10.55 -17.24 -0.73
CA TRP A 647 -10.13 -17.90 -1.97
C TRP A 647 -8.64 -17.65 -2.24
N ASP A 648 -8.22 -16.39 -2.24
CA ASP A 648 -6.84 -15.93 -2.45
C ASP A 648 -5.86 -16.47 -1.38
N MET A 649 -6.31 -16.67 -0.13
CA MET A 649 -5.41 -17.02 0.99
C MET A 649 -5.44 -18.48 1.45
N LYS A 650 -6.51 -19.25 1.22
CA LYS A 650 -6.80 -20.43 2.06
C LYS A 650 -7.20 -21.75 1.39
N LEU A 651 -7.37 -21.84 0.07
CA LEU A 651 -7.55 -23.18 -0.55
C LEU A 651 -6.31 -24.07 -0.35
N ALA A 652 -5.10 -23.52 -0.51
CA ALA A 652 -3.84 -24.26 -0.33
C ALA A 652 -3.65 -24.81 1.10
N LEU A 653 -4.05 -24.03 2.11
CA LEU A 653 -3.91 -24.40 3.53
C LEU A 653 -4.85 -25.53 3.98
N VAL A 654 -5.92 -25.84 3.23
CA VAL A 654 -6.76 -27.02 3.52
C VAL A 654 -5.94 -28.31 3.43
N ASN A 655 -4.98 -28.38 2.51
CA ASN A 655 -4.16 -29.57 2.28
C ASN A 655 -3.08 -29.79 3.35
N SER A 656 -2.74 -28.77 4.15
CA SER A 656 -1.68 -28.84 5.19
C SER A 656 -2.19 -28.67 6.62
N GLN A 657 -3.35 -28.03 6.82
CA GLN A 657 -3.93 -27.74 8.14
C GLN A 657 -5.42 -28.13 8.25
N GLY A 658 -5.99 -28.74 7.21
CA GLY A 658 -7.36 -29.25 7.20
C GLY A 658 -8.46 -28.19 7.09
N ILE A 659 -9.71 -28.66 7.02
CA ILE A 659 -10.88 -27.81 6.74
C ILE A 659 -11.15 -26.74 7.82
N ASN A 660 -10.66 -26.94 9.05
CA ASN A 660 -10.77 -26.00 10.17
C ASN A 660 -10.19 -24.61 9.86
N VAL A 661 -9.24 -24.53 8.91
CA VAL A 661 -8.69 -23.27 8.42
C VAL A 661 -9.77 -22.37 7.79
N LEU A 662 -10.84 -22.96 7.24
CA LEU A 662 -11.94 -22.26 6.58
C LEU A 662 -13.08 -21.85 7.53
N ASN A 663 -12.97 -22.06 8.85
CA ASN A 663 -14.08 -21.84 9.81
C ASN A 663 -14.83 -20.49 9.64
N LEU A 664 -14.12 -19.37 9.40
CA LEU A 664 -14.77 -18.07 9.19
C LEU A 664 -15.56 -18.02 7.86
N ALA A 665 -15.09 -18.68 6.81
CA ALA A 665 -15.77 -18.70 5.51
C ALA A 665 -16.91 -19.71 5.45
N ILE A 666 -16.77 -20.87 6.12
CA ILE A 666 -17.85 -21.85 6.26
C ILE A 666 -19.00 -21.23 7.06
N THR A 667 -18.72 -20.65 8.23
CA THR A 667 -19.75 -19.94 9.01
C THR A 667 -20.32 -18.73 8.25
N GLY A 668 -19.50 -18.00 7.48
CA GLY A 668 -19.97 -16.90 6.63
C GLY A 668 -20.90 -17.35 5.50
N LEU A 669 -20.63 -18.49 4.87
CA LEU A 669 -21.49 -19.07 3.83
C LEU A 669 -22.79 -19.62 4.42
N MET A 670 -22.73 -20.28 5.59
CA MET A 670 -23.93 -20.69 6.33
C MET A 670 -24.80 -19.48 6.70
N LEU A 671 -24.18 -18.35 7.08
CA LEU A 671 -24.89 -17.11 7.37
C LEU A 671 -25.43 -16.42 6.13
N LEU A 672 -24.76 -16.50 4.97
CA LEU A 672 -25.33 -16.03 3.71
C LEU A 672 -26.62 -16.80 3.37
N THR A 673 -26.62 -18.12 3.53
CA THR A 673 -27.82 -18.96 3.36
C THR A 673 -28.92 -18.58 4.36
N PHE A 674 -28.58 -18.40 5.64
CA PHE A 674 -29.52 -17.95 6.67
C PHE A 674 -30.12 -16.57 6.35
N MET A 675 -29.28 -15.56 6.06
CA MET A 675 -29.75 -14.21 5.74
C MET A 675 -30.61 -14.19 4.47
N THR A 676 -30.30 -15.03 3.49
CA THR A 676 -31.13 -15.18 2.28
C THR A 676 -32.52 -15.72 2.64
N ILE A 677 -32.58 -16.81 3.43
CA ILE A 677 -33.85 -17.40 3.90
C ILE A 677 -34.63 -16.41 4.77
N HIS A 678 -33.97 -15.70 5.68
CA HIS A 678 -34.57 -14.70 6.56
C HIS A 678 -35.16 -13.52 5.78
N LEU A 679 -34.45 -13.00 4.79
CA LEU A 679 -34.97 -11.96 3.89
C LEU A 679 -36.17 -12.45 3.09
N PHE A 680 -36.12 -13.66 2.50
CA PHE A 680 -37.27 -14.21 1.79
C PHE A 680 -38.48 -14.47 2.70
N GLN A 681 -38.28 -14.94 3.93
CA GLN A 681 -39.37 -15.18 4.88
C GLN A 681 -39.98 -13.88 5.41
N PHE A 682 -39.20 -12.89 5.85
CA PHE A 682 -39.76 -11.70 6.50
C PHE A 682 -39.99 -10.53 5.55
N ARG A 683 -39.05 -10.23 4.63
CA ARG A 683 -39.24 -9.13 3.67
C ARG A 683 -40.24 -9.50 2.57
N PHE A 684 -40.24 -10.75 2.12
CA PHE A 684 -41.06 -11.21 0.98
C PHE A 684 -42.11 -12.28 1.31
N GLY A 685 -42.24 -12.73 2.56
CA GLY A 685 -43.24 -13.74 2.94
C GLY A 685 -44.67 -13.22 2.86
N ASP A 686 -45.58 -14.11 2.48
CA ASP A 686 -47.01 -13.83 2.35
C ASP A 686 -47.60 -13.41 3.70
N THR A 687 -48.13 -12.19 3.74
CA THR A 687 -48.94 -11.64 4.85
C THR A 687 -50.41 -11.46 4.47
N ASP A 688 -50.75 -11.64 3.20
CA ASP A 688 -52.10 -11.43 2.68
C ASP A 688 -53.03 -12.57 3.12
N GLN A 689 -52.46 -13.75 3.43
CA GLN A 689 -53.10 -14.82 4.21
C GLN A 689 -53.65 -14.38 5.59
N PHE A 690 -53.12 -13.30 6.17
CA PHE A 690 -53.64 -12.68 7.40
C PHE A 690 -54.48 -11.42 7.09
N GLY A 691 -54.32 -10.85 5.88
CA GLY A 691 -54.87 -9.56 5.45
C GLY A 691 -54.19 -8.34 6.13
N PRO A 692 -54.68 -7.11 5.88
CA PRO A 692 -54.07 -5.89 6.41
C PRO A 692 -54.29 -5.73 7.91
N TYR A 693 -53.20 -5.56 8.67
CA TYR A 693 -53.24 -5.09 10.05
C TYR A 693 -53.36 -3.56 10.06
N TYR A 694 -54.21 -2.96 10.88
CA TYR A 694 -54.42 -1.50 10.89
C TYR A 694 -53.78 -0.84 12.11
N ILE A 695 -52.75 -0.02 11.88
CA ILE A 695 -52.13 0.82 12.92
C ILE A 695 -52.48 2.29 12.71
N ARG A 696 -52.40 3.12 13.78
CA ARG A 696 -52.39 4.59 13.66
C ARG A 696 -50.95 5.09 13.82
N PRO A 697 -50.25 5.46 12.73
CA PRO A 697 -48.83 5.80 12.77
C PRO A 697 -48.58 7.21 13.33
N PRO A 698 -47.52 7.45 14.13
CA PRO A 698 -47.28 8.77 14.72
C PRO A 698 -47.03 9.85 13.65
N PRO A 699 -47.63 11.05 13.77
CA PRO A 699 -47.50 12.12 12.79
C PRO A 699 -46.05 12.56 12.52
N TYR A 700 -45.20 12.54 13.55
CA TYR A 700 -43.81 12.99 13.50
C TYR A 700 -42.81 11.83 13.33
N LEU A 701 -43.22 10.78 12.60
CA LEU A 701 -42.59 9.44 12.50
C LEU A 701 -42.59 8.66 13.82
N ILE A 702 -42.15 9.28 14.92
CA ILE A 702 -42.04 8.73 16.27
C ILE A 702 -43.03 9.43 17.22
N ASN A 703 -43.61 8.68 18.14
CA ASN A 703 -44.43 9.19 19.23
C ASN A 703 -43.55 9.61 20.42
N PHE A 704 -43.21 10.91 20.48
CA PHE A 704 -42.40 11.49 21.56
C PHE A 704 -43.03 11.33 22.96
N TRP A 705 -44.36 11.32 23.06
CA TRP A 705 -45.07 11.07 24.33
C TRP A 705 -44.96 9.60 24.77
N GLY A 706 -44.78 8.69 23.81
CA GLY A 706 -44.56 7.26 24.02
C GLY A 706 -43.14 6.89 24.49
N ILE A 707 -42.21 7.83 24.66
CA ILE A 707 -40.81 7.51 25.00
C ILE A 707 -40.69 6.76 26.34
N LEU A 708 -41.44 7.17 27.38
CA LEU A 708 -41.37 6.54 28.71
C LEU A 708 -42.11 5.18 28.79
N SER A 709 -43.03 4.90 27.86
CA SER A 709 -43.73 3.62 27.72
C SER A 709 -43.16 2.74 26.60
N LEU A 710 -42.12 3.22 25.89
CA LEU A 710 -41.59 2.65 24.66
C LEU A 710 -42.64 2.49 23.53
N ASN A 711 -43.79 3.17 23.58
CA ASN A 711 -44.84 3.14 22.53
C ASN A 711 -44.44 4.08 21.38
N LEU A 712 -43.27 3.85 20.78
CA LEU A 712 -42.61 4.80 19.89
C LEU A 712 -43.22 4.87 18.49
N PHE A 713 -43.84 3.80 18.00
CA PHE A 713 -44.14 3.62 16.57
C PHE A 713 -45.63 3.56 16.22
N TRP A 714 -46.51 3.78 17.20
CA TRP A 714 -47.97 3.90 17.04
C TRP A 714 -48.54 4.94 18.03
N THR A 715 -49.82 5.28 17.87
CA THR A 715 -50.57 6.13 18.81
C THR A 715 -52.04 5.73 18.88
N ASP A 716 -52.64 5.96 20.04
CA ASP A 716 -54.07 5.89 20.33
C ASP A 716 -54.87 7.11 19.83
N ALA A 717 -54.19 8.17 19.37
CA ALA A 717 -54.78 9.43 18.92
C ALA A 717 -55.92 9.25 17.90
N SER A 718 -57.15 9.53 18.32
CA SER A 718 -58.38 9.33 17.52
C SER A 718 -58.42 10.15 16.22
N TYR A 719 -57.67 11.24 16.13
CA TYR A 719 -57.53 12.10 14.94
C TYR A 719 -56.48 11.60 13.91
N VAL A 720 -55.73 10.54 14.20
CA VAL A 720 -54.74 9.97 13.29
C VAL A 720 -55.37 8.82 12.52
N GLU A 721 -55.51 8.96 11.19
CA GLU A 721 -56.15 7.92 10.36
C GLU A 721 -55.44 6.56 10.45
N PRO A 722 -56.18 5.44 10.57
CA PRO A 722 -55.59 4.11 10.51
C PRO A 722 -55.03 3.79 9.11
N VAL A 723 -53.85 3.18 9.07
CA VAL A 723 -53.18 2.72 7.85
C VAL A 723 -53.06 1.20 7.88
N GLY A 724 -53.48 0.54 6.81
CA GLY A 724 -53.28 -0.89 6.61
C GLY A 724 -51.80 -1.20 6.31
N VAL A 725 -51.22 -2.12 7.05
CA VAL A 725 -49.82 -2.55 6.98
C VAL A 725 -49.73 -4.08 6.92
N ARG A 726 -48.58 -4.60 6.47
CA ARG A 726 -48.31 -6.04 6.47
C ARG A 726 -48.18 -6.55 7.91
N ASP A 727 -48.85 -7.66 8.20
CA ASP A 727 -48.81 -8.27 9.53
C ASP A 727 -47.58 -9.17 9.71
N ILE A 728 -46.43 -8.55 10.02
CA ILE A 728 -45.17 -9.26 10.26
C ILE A 728 -45.22 -10.00 11.60
N TYR A 729 -45.97 -9.50 12.58
CA TYR A 729 -46.21 -10.18 13.85
C TYR A 729 -46.90 -11.53 13.65
N ALA A 730 -47.98 -11.59 12.86
CA ALA A 730 -48.67 -12.84 12.52
C ALA A 730 -47.73 -13.85 11.87
N LEU A 731 -46.94 -13.37 10.91
CA LEU A 731 -45.98 -14.15 10.15
C LEU A 731 -44.86 -14.74 11.04
N GLU A 732 -44.33 -13.95 11.97
CA GLU A 732 -43.28 -14.41 12.89
C GLU A 732 -43.81 -15.49 13.86
N PHE A 733 -45.02 -15.33 14.38
CA PHE A 733 -45.70 -16.38 15.16
C PHE A 733 -46.00 -17.63 14.32
N GLN A 734 -46.42 -17.49 13.06
CA GLN A 734 -46.66 -18.63 12.16
C GLN A 734 -45.38 -19.43 11.90
N ILE A 735 -44.26 -18.73 11.64
CA ILE A 735 -42.95 -19.34 11.40
C ILE A 735 -42.46 -20.05 12.66
N PHE A 736 -42.46 -19.39 13.82
CA PHE A 736 -41.89 -19.97 15.05
C PHE A 736 -42.80 -20.93 15.83
N LYS A 737 -44.10 -21.03 15.48
CA LYS A 737 -44.94 -22.18 15.85
C LYS A 737 -44.44 -23.50 15.23
N ASN A 738 -43.62 -23.47 14.18
CA ASN A 738 -43.03 -24.67 13.56
C ASN A 738 -41.67 -25.04 14.22
N PRO A 739 -41.53 -26.22 14.85
CA PRO A 739 -40.30 -26.60 15.55
C PRO A 739 -39.05 -26.67 14.66
N LEU A 740 -39.19 -27.00 13.38
CA LEU A 740 -38.06 -27.09 12.43
C LEU A 740 -37.55 -25.69 12.08
N TRP A 741 -38.44 -24.72 11.88
CA TRP A 741 -38.04 -23.33 11.66
C TRP A 741 -37.43 -22.71 12.91
N SER A 742 -38.05 -22.87 14.08
CA SER A 742 -37.46 -22.36 15.34
C SER A 742 -36.09 -22.97 15.64
N PHE A 743 -35.90 -24.29 15.42
CA PHE A 743 -34.59 -24.91 15.52
C PHE A 743 -33.58 -24.34 14.50
N PHE A 744 -33.97 -24.18 13.23
CA PHE A 744 -33.11 -23.60 12.19
C PHE A 744 -32.65 -22.18 12.54
N TYR A 745 -33.54 -21.34 13.07
CA TYR A 745 -33.20 -19.99 13.50
C TYR A 745 -32.28 -19.98 14.73
N ILE A 746 -32.60 -20.75 15.78
CA ILE A 746 -31.76 -20.86 16.98
C ILE A 746 -30.35 -21.37 16.62
N PHE A 747 -30.25 -22.39 15.77
CA PHE A 747 -28.98 -22.89 15.25
C PHE A 747 -28.22 -21.82 14.45
N SER A 748 -28.91 -21.10 13.56
CA SER A 748 -28.29 -20.05 12.74
C SER A 748 -27.78 -18.86 13.57
N VAL A 749 -28.47 -18.51 14.66
CA VAL A 749 -27.98 -17.53 15.65
C VAL A 749 -26.75 -18.06 16.39
N GLY A 750 -26.69 -19.37 16.67
CA GLY A 750 -25.47 -20.04 17.15
C GLY A 750 -24.28 -19.87 16.20
N VAL A 751 -24.49 -20.10 14.90
CA VAL A 751 -23.49 -19.88 13.85
C VAL A 751 -23.12 -18.40 13.73
N PHE A 752 -24.09 -17.49 13.89
CA PHE A 752 -23.86 -16.05 13.92
C PHE A 752 -22.91 -15.65 15.06
N MET A 753 -23.17 -16.08 16.30
CA MET A 753 -22.29 -15.79 17.43
C MET A 753 -20.86 -16.28 17.19
N ILE A 754 -20.69 -17.49 16.65
CA ILE A 754 -19.37 -18.04 16.33
C ILE A 754 -18.67 -17.19 15.26
N HIS A 755 -19.36 -16.85 14.17
CA HIS A 755 -18.80 -16.02 13.11
C HIS A 755 -18.43 -14.62 13.60
N ALA A 756 -19.33 -13.98 14.34
CA ALA A 756 -19.16 -12.64 14.89
C ALA A 756 -17.96 -12.58 15.85
N CYS A 757 -17.78 -13.58 16.73
CA CYS A 757 -16.61 -13.67 17.60
C CYS A 757 -15.30 -13.93 16.82
N LEU A 758 -15.32 -14.83 15.81
CA LEU A 758 -14.15 -15.09 14.95
C LEU A 758 -13.77 -13.88 14.07
N GLY A 759 -14.76 -13.06 13.70
CA GLY A 759 -14.57 -11.76 13.05
C GLY A 759 -14.03 -10.71 14.01
N TRP A 760 -14.63 -10.58 15.20
CA TRP A 760 -14.25 -9.62 16.24
C TRP A 760 -12.76 -9.71 16.56
N LYS A 761 -12.25 -10.92 16.83
CA LYS A 761 -10.83 -11.17 17.12
C LYS A 761 -9.86 -10.65 16.03
N LYS A 762 -10.31 -10.55 14.78
CA LYS A 762 -9.50 -10.02 13.65
C LYS A 762 -9.65 -8.50 13.44
N VAL A 763 -10.74 -7.92 13.96
CA VAL A 763 -11.11 -6.52 13.83
C VAL A 763 -10.58 -5.69 15.01
N THR A 764 -10.74 -6.14 16.25
CA THR A 764 -10.31 -5.40 17.45
C THR A 764 -8.86 -4.90 17.40
N PRO A 765 -7.86 -5.67 16.90
CA PRO A 765 -6.48 -5.18 16.79
C PRO A 765 -6.23 -4.09 15.73
N VAL A 766 -7.22 -3.78 14.87
CA VAL A 766 -7.13 -2.73 13.83
C VAL A 766 -8.11 -1.57 14.01
N LEU A 767 -8.89 -1.53 15.09
CA LEU A 767 -9.81 -0.43 15.41
C LEU A 767 -9.12 0.81 16.04
N GLY A 768 -7.79 0.94 15.96
CA GLY A 768 -7.05 2.06 16.58
C GLY A 768 -7.09 2.09 18.11
N ILE A 769 -7.49 0.99 18.76
CA ILE A 769 -7.64 0.89 20.22
C ILE A 769 -6.24 0.78 20.86
N PRO A 770 -5.94 1.52 21.95
CA PRO A 770 -4.66 1.42 22.66
C PRO A 770 -4.35 -0.01 23.11
N ARG A 771 -3.09 -0.47 22.91
CA ARG A 771 -2.68 -1.87 23.06
C ARG A 771 -3.14 -2.53 24.37
N GLY A 772 -3.01 -1.86 25.51
CA GLY A 772 -3.43 -2.38 26.83
C GLY A 772 -4.93 -2.67 26.97
N HIS A 773 -5.79 -2.04 26.17
CA HIS A 773 -7.24 -2.27 26.22
C HIS A 773 -7.74 -3.28 25.17
N ILE A 774 -6.93 -3.69 24.19
CA ILE A 774 -7.36 -4.61 23.10
C ILE A 774 -7.97 -5.89 23.65
N ALA A 775 -7.31 -6.58 24.59
CA ALA A 775 -7.83 -7.82 25.17
C ALA A 775 -9.14 -7.62 25.96
N ARG A 776 -9.30 -6.47 26.62
CA ARG A 776 -10.53 -6.12 27.35
C ARG A 776 -11.68 -5.82 26.40
N VAL A 777 -11.41 -5.18 25.25
CA VAL A 777 -12.39 -4.97 24.18
C VAL A 777 -12.71 -6.27 23.41
N GLU A 778 -11.75 -7.19 23.28
CA GLU A 778 -12.01 -8.54 22.76
C GLU A 778 -13.07 -9.25 23.63
N ILE A 779 -12.88 -9.26 24.96
CA ILE A 779 -13.83 -9.80 25.95
C ILE A 779 -15.19 -9.07 25.92
N LEU A 780 -15.20 -7.73 25.90
CA LEU A 780 -16.44 -6.95 25.85
C LEU A 780 -17.27 -7.26 24.59
N GLY A 781 -16.62 -7.37 23.42
CA GLY A 781 -17.31 -7.74 22.20
C GLY A 781 -17.86 -9.17 22.23
N TYR A 782 -17.14 -10.14 22.81
CA TYR A 782 -17.70 -11.48 23.03
C TYR A 782 -18.94 -11.46 23.93
N ALA A 783 -18.92 -10.68 25.02
CA ALA A 783 -20.08 -10.50 25.88
C ALA A 783 -21.26 -9.86 25.12
N ILE A 784 -21.01 -8.84 24.30
CA ILE A 784 -22.02 -8.22 23.44
C ILE A 784 -22.60 -9.26 22.46
N MET A 785 -21.78 -10.01 21.72
CA MET A 785 -22.29 -11.00 20.74
C MET A 785 -23.11 -12.11 21.41
N ILE A 786 -22.76 -12.53 22.64
CA ILE A 786 -23.55 -13.50 23.42
C ILE A 786 -24.91 -12.90 23.83
N ILE A 787 -24.93 -11.69 24.39
CA ILE A 787 -26.19 -11.00 24.77
C ILE A 787 -27.08 -10.81 23.54
N MET A 788 -26.50 -10.39 22.42
CA MET A 788 -27.19 -10.24 21.14
C MET A 788 -27.79 -11.55 20.64
N GLY A 789 -27.03 -12.66 20.70
CA GLY A 789 -27.54 -13.98 20.34
C GLY A 789 -28.67 -14.45 21.25
N LEU A 790 -28.60 -14.17 22.56
CA LEU A 790 -29.69 -14.46 23.49
C LEU A 790 -30.97 -13.67 23.16
N VAL A 791 -30.87 -12.40 22.72
CA VAL A 791 -32.03 -11.62 22.26
C VAL A 791 -32.67 -12.28 21.03
N TYR A 792 -31.90 -12.63 19.99
CA TYR A 792 -32.44 -13.29 18.80
C TYR A 792 -33.00 -14.70 19.06
N ILE A 793 -32.46 -15.43 20.04
CA ILE A 793 -32.96 -16.76 20.45
C ILE A 793 -34.21 -16.65 21.33
N SER A 794 -34.42 -15.53 22.03
CA SER A 794 -35.49 -15.37 23.02
C SER A 794 -36.90 -15.53 22.42
N PHE A 795 -37.17 -14.99 21.24
CA PHE A 795 -38.52 -15.03 20.66
C PHE A 795 -38.89 -16.41 20.07
N PRO A 796 -38.04 -17.10 19.28
CA PRO A 796 -38.29 -18.49 18.90
C PRO A 796 -38.52 -19.41 20.11
N LEU A 797 -37.75 -19.26 21.19
CA LEU A 797 -37.97 -20.01 22.43
C LEU A 797 -39.28 -19.62 23.14
N TYR A 798 -39.65 -18.34 23.15
CA TYR A 798 -40.93 -17.87 23.69
C TYR A 798 -42.11 -18.51 22.95
N VAL A 799 -42.14 -18.44 21.61
CA VAL A 799 -43.22 -19.03 20.79
C VAL A 799 -43.28 -20.56 20.96
N MET A 800 -42.14 -21.24 21.12
CA MET A 800 -42.11 -22.68 21.43
C MET A 800 -42.57 -23.03 22.86
N ALA A 801 -42.38 -22.13 23.84
CA ALA A 801 -42.73 -22.35 25.24
C ALA A 801 -44.15 -21.91 25.61
N THR A 802 -44.74 -20.98 24.85
CA THR A 802 -46.12 -20.52 25.02
C THR A 802 -47.12 -21.34 24.22
N LYS A 803 -48.36 -21.40 24.71
CA LYS A 803 -49.51 -21.77 23.87
C LYS A 803 -49.77 -20.68 22.83
N PRO A 804 -50.55 -20.95 21.76
CA PRO A 804 -51.07 -19.89 20.89
C PRO A 804 -51.59 -18.71 21.71
N PHE A 805 -51.20 -17.49 21.32
CA PHE A 805 -51.49 -16.28 22.08
C PHE A 805 -52.98 -15.98 21.99
N SER A 806 -53.75 -16.46 22.97
CA SER A 806 -55.20 -16.26 23.08
C SER A 806 -55.52 -14.77 23.10
N GLY A 807 -56.29 -14.30 22.13
CA GLY A 807 -56.40 -12.89 21.77
C GLY A 807 -55.94 -12.58 20.34
N TYR A 808 -54.89 -13.21 19.82
CA TYR A 808 -54.44 -12.95 18.44
C TYR A 808 -55.42 -13.52 17.41
N GLU A 809 -55.96 -14.69 17.72
CA GLU A 809 -57.00 -15.40 16.98
C GLU A 809 -58.40 -14.77 17.22
N ASP A 810 -58.52 -13.76 18.11
CA ASP A 810 -59.79 -13.15 18.56
C ASP A 810 -59.90 -11.61 18.37
N SER A 811 -58.85 -10.88 17.96
CA SER A 811 -58.82 -9.39 18.07
C SER A 811 -58.37 -8.60 16.83
N ILE A 812 -58.30 -9.22 15.65
CA ILE A 812 -57.70 -8.61 14.46
C ILE A 812 -58.72 -8.49 13.31
N GLN A 813 -58.61 -7.39 12.56
CA GLN A 813 -59.45 -6.97 11.43
C GLN A 813 -60.87 -6.46 11.76
N ILE A 814 -60.93 -5.29 12.40
CA ILE A 814 -62.12 -4.43 12.37
C ILE A 814 -61.73 -3.05 11.80
N PRO A 815 -62.18 -2.71 10.57
CA PRO A 815 -62.14 -1.34 10.07
C PRO A 815 -63.04 -0.45 10.92
N GLY A 816 -62.45 0.48 11.67
CA GLY A 816 -63.14 1.36 12.62
C GLY A 816 -62.98 0.91 14.07
N ARG A 817 -61.91 1.39 14.73
CA ARG A 817 -61.69 1.19 16.18
C ARG A 817 -62.65 2.09 16.97
N VAL A 818 -63.79 1.53 17.34
CA VAL A 818 -64.80 2.04 18.28
C VAL A 818 -65.24 0.80 19.09
N GLU A 819 -65.24 0.79 20.42
CA GLU A 819 -64.98 1.87 21.41
C GLU A 819 -63.55 1.85 21.99
#